data_AF-A0A1Q9NFE9-F1
#
_entry.id   AF-A0A1Q9NFE9-F1
#
_cell.length_a   1.000
_cell.length_b   1.000
_cell.length_c   1.000
_cell.angle_alpha   90.00
_cell.angle_beta   90.00
_cell.angle_gamma   90.00
#
_symmetry.space_group_name_H-M   'P 1'
#
loop_
_entity.id
_entity.type
_entity.pdbx_description
1 polymer ?
#
loop_
_entity_poly.entity_id
_entity_poly.type
_entity_poly.pdbx_seq_one_letter_code
_entity_poly.pdbx_strand_id
1 'polypeptide(L)'
;MLCTFMIGLMIFWTTANVTHTEAGLKNPGTGIITTSYFELPSGFFCTGDSCFGTLATTISGAGGTLLGSGTQIDPYIIENLNITGSNGMVFNKITKYVTIRNNIINTKSSHGIILDNMAETILIQNNNITSGNINYDGTHAIYATMINSSIIVKDNYFNNNTDWAVNIGEGNPGLGRGGINNTYVYNNTFVNNIRSIFSVFTNSTNIYNNSIFNNIETAITIQENTVTKIYNNKILGSYIGMNLGWSNYSLVENNTIDSISATNYAGIQQYNTHAGDISKDVYIIRNNTLTNVAGMGIDTQSFMLIEGNTIKNTGSGGIRASFNTTIQNNWVENYNLLKTTNGQGRGIQGYNNMIVIGNTIVNGDFEGIYTDGNAEVINNEVRNVGSDGIYVNGGIIKITGNTVVNSSWDGIRYTGYQSTGIISQNTIQDSKQNGLHLLNVQGSTVSANIISNSGGSGISLEQSANSLVTSNSVTSSKLFGMYLYSSPSTFSNNVFSEEIAIDNQGATSTVDTYLGYSFTSNTVRGAPFVYIIDGTTDITTQQGQIYIVNSDGIAITNNNFANHQIPITIAFSTSIVLEASILTNNSIYAVRIIGLQSSMKILDSTISNTHGTGIWSDGSVDVRNSKIIDNHGDGLYVSSQSLIYENEISRNEGFGVRIHWISNGVTVRDNLFDSNVGYGVAIESVTFSSPSQNAIIHHNNFINNNAAGISQALDNGSNNQWYDFETMEGNYWGDWSGSGTYLLDGTANNEDPYPIGTQITFPRPVPQSTTTTPTGSDPTNTEPSDTFTPTSLSEDTEAGFLPSPSISILGMILMYFVTDIRRRKKRNSNIS
;
A
#
# COMPACT_ATOMS: atom_id res chain seq x y z
N MET A 1 -16.15 3.99 50.92
CA MET A 1 -14.82 4.17 51.56
C MET A 1 -13.96 4.88 50.51
N LEU A 2 -13.65 6.18 50.62
CA LEU A 2 -12.67 6.84 51.53
C LEU A 2 -11.26 6.25 51.31
N CYS A 3 -10.21 6.97 50.88
CA CYS A 3 -9.86 8.42 50.87
C CYS A 3 -9.16 8.81 49.52
N THR A 4 -9.26 9.99 48.88
CA THR A 4 -8.77 11.39 49.17
C THR A 4 -7.27 11.46 49.54
N PHE A 5 -6.40 12.29 48.93
CA PHE A 5 -6.41 13.75 48.60
C PHE A 5 -5.76 14.04 47.21
N MET A 6 -6.28 14.93 46.32
CA MET A 6 -6.19 16.42 46.25
C MET A 6 -4.78 16.98 45.95
N ILE A 7 -4.50 18.06 45.17
CA ILE A 7 -5.22 19.05 44.33
C ILE A 7 -4.15 19.63 43.34
N GLY A 8 -4.44 20.12 42.12
CA GLY A 8 -5.74 20.17 41.46
C GLY A 8 -5.78 20.88 40.10
N LEU A 9 -7.03 21.11 39.72
CA LEU A 9 -7.64 21.78 38.58
C LEU A 9 -7.13 23.26 38.39
N MET A 10 -7.31 23.99 37.26
CA MET A 10 -8.26 23.83 36.14
C MET A 10 -7.90 24.74 34.92
N ILE A 11 -8.32 24.32 33.73
CA ILE A 11 -8.91 25.12 32.61
C ILE A 11 -8.07 26.16 31.81
N PHE A 12 -8.24 26.06 30.49
CA PHE A 12 -7.88 27.01 29.43
C PHE A 12 -8.64 28.34 29.52
N TRP A 13 -8.10 29.44 28.96
CA TRP A 13 -8.77 30.15 27.85
C TRP A 13 -7.80 31.09 27.10
N THR A 14 -8.32 31.67 26.01
CA THR A 14 -7.57 32.33 24.92
C THR A 14 -7.20 33.80 25.17
N THR A 15 -6.24 34.24 24.35
CA THR A 15 -5.75 35.61 24.12
C THR A 15 -6.64 36.80 24.50
N ALA A 16 -6.08 37.75 25.25
CA ALA A 16 -6.42 39.18 25.18
C ALA A 16 -5.19 40.05 25.51
N ASN A 17 -5.06 41.20 24.85
CA ASN A 17 -3.95 42.14 25.04
C ASN A 17 -3.93 42.75 26.45
N VAL A 18 -2.75 42.79 27.09
CA VAL A 18 -2.46 43.73 28.18
C VAL A 18 -1.08 44.35 27.95
N THR A 19 -1.06 45.64 27.68
CA THR A 19 0.13 46.49 27.72
C THR A 19 0.64 46.59 29.16
N HIS A 20 1.88 46.20 29.43
CA HIS A 20 2.55 46.49 30.70
C HIS A 20 3.73 47.44 30.50
N THR A 21 3.59 48.62 31.10
CA THR A 21 4.61 49.66 31.22
C THR A 21 5.76 49.23 32.14
N GLU A 22 6.97 49.64 31.79
CA GLU A 22 8.18 49.43 32.59
C GLU A 22 8.10 50.07 33.99
N ALA A 23 8.71 49.41 34.99
CA ALA A 23 9.18 50.07 36.20
C ALA A 23 10.33 49.29 36.87
N GLY A 24 11.54 49.84 36.79
CA GLY A 24 12.51 49.75 37.89
C GLY A 24 13.45 48.54 37.97
N LEU A 25 14.51 48.53 37.14
CA LEU A 25 15.81 47.98 37.54
C LEU A 25 16.86 49.10 37.59
N LYS A 26 17.68 49.10 38.64
CA LYS A 26 18.61 50.21 38.95
C LYS A 26 19.82 50.23 38.02
N ASN A 27 20.15 51.43 37.54
CA ASN A 27 21.35 51.77 36.79
C ASN A 27 22.66 51.24 37.40
N PRO A 28 23.53 50.64 36.56
CA PRO A 28 24.97 50.81 36.62
C PRO A 28 25.46 51.60 35.39
N GLY A 29 25.92 52.84 35.61
CA GLY A 29 26.80 53.59 34.70
C GLY A 29 26.53 53.55 33.19
N THR A 30 25.39 54.08 32.72
CA THR A 30 25.06 54.16 31.28
C THR A 30 25.93 55.18 30.53
N GLY A 31 26.99 54.70 29.88
CA GLY A 31 27.62 55.42 28.76
C GLY A 31 26.84 55.16 27.47
N ILE A 32 26.14 56.17 26.94
CA ILE A 32 25.45 56.09 25.64
C ILE A 32 26.45 56.56 24.56
N ILE A 33 26.76 55.68 23.59
CA ILE A 33 27.68 55.99 22.49
C ILE A 33 26.87 56.13 21.19
N THR A 34 26.74 57.35 20.68
CA THR A 34 25.94 57.67 19.47
C THR A 34 26.76 57.79 18.18
N THR A 35 28.09 57.66 18.24
CA THR A 35 28.99 57.68 17.07
C THR A 35 30.07 56.62 17.24
N SER A 36 30.12 55.67 16.32
CA SER A 36 30.88 54.42 16.42
C SER A 36 32.25 54.50 15.70
N TYR A 37 33.33 54.65 16.46
CA TYR A 37 34.69 54.28 16.04
C TYR A 37 35.42 53.66 17.24
N PHE A 38 36.00 52.47 17.05
CA PHE A 38 36.85 51.79 18.02
C PHE A 38 38.12 51.33 17.29
N GLU A 39 39.22 52.07 17.45
CA GLU A 39 40.56 51.63 17.03
C GLU A 39 41.34 51.09 18.23
N LEU A 40 42.03 49.96 18.04
CA LEU A 40 42.93 49.38 19.03
C LEU A 40 44.39 49.84 18.77
N PRO A 41 45.26 49.92 19.79
CA PRO A 41 46.58 50.55 19.62
C PRO A 41 47.50 49.83 18.62
N SER A 42 47.92 50.59 17.60
CA SER A 42 49.06 50.34 16.69
C SER A 42 49.12 48.96 16.00
N GLY A 43 48.45 48.85 14.85
CA GLY A 43 48.60 47.73 13.90
C GLY A 43 47.76 47.81 12.61
N PHE A 44 46.99 48.89 12.41
CA PHE A 44 45.96 49.01 11.38
C PHE A 44 46.40 49.80 10.13
N PHE A 45 45.91 49.41 8.96
CA PHE A 45 45.96 50.17 7.69
C PHE A 45 44.65 49.98 6.90
N CYS A 46 44.24 51.01 6.14
CA CYS A 46 42.85 51.27 5.73
C CYS A 46 42.70 51.62 4.22
N THR A 47 41.51 51.36 3.65
CA THR A 47 40.87 51.90 2.42
C THR A 47 39.37 51.53 2.50
N GLY A 48 38.35 52.30 2.10
CA GLY A 48 38.17 53.66 1.54
C GLY A 48 36.64 53.88 1.34
N ASP A 49 36.06 55.06 1.13
CA ASP A 49 36.60 56.40 0.91
C ASP A 49 35.93 57.48 1.80
N SER A 50 36.68 58.54 2.09
CA SER A 50 36.24 59.87 2.60
C SER A 50 35.91 60.09 4.09
N CYS A 51 36.86 59.77 4.99
CA CYS A 51 37.41 60.65 6.07
C CYS A 51 38.52 59.83 6.77
N PHE A 52 39.82 60.19 6.85
CA PHE A 52 40.53 61.45 7.13
C PHE A 52 40.21 62.09 8.48
N GLY A 53 41.06 61.81 9.48
CA GLY A 53 40.99 62.38 10.82
C GLY A 53 42.00 61.75 11.78
N THR A 54 43.26 62.18 11.71
CA THR A 54 44.35 61.73 12.59
C THR A 54 44.04 62.06 14.05
N LEU A 55 43.92 61.07 14.95
CA LEU A 55 44.29 61.25 16.37
C LEU A 55 44.34 59.92 17.15
N ALA A 56 45.54 59.56 17.60
CA ALA A 56 45.69 58.63 18.69
C ALA A 56 45.22 59.32 19.99
N THR A 57 44.05 58.93 20.51
CA THR A 57 43.61 59.37 21.83
C THR A 57 42.88 58.27 22.59
N THR A 58 43.36 58.12 23.82
CA THR A 58 42.76 57.49 24.99
C THR A 58 41.23 57.48 25.01
N ILE A 59 40.67 56.41 25.58
CA ILE A 59 39.30 56.35 26.10
C ILE A 59 39.03 57.56 27.01
N SER A 60 38.29 58.56 26.50
CA SER A 60 37.83 59.72 27.26
C SER A 60 36.44 60.16 26.77
N GLY A 61 35.42 59.49 27.30
CA GLY A 61 34.00 59.77 27.02
C GLY A 61 33.06 58.89 27.86
N ALA A 62 33.38 57.60 27.96
CA ALA A 62 32.86 56.68 28.96
C ALA A 62 33.99 55.71 29.36
N GLY A 63 34.23 55.52 30.66
CA GLY A 63 35.45 54.88 31.17
C GLY A 63 35.50 53.36 31.06
N GLY A 64 35.87 52.83 29.89
CA GLY A 64 36.14 51.41 29.67
C GLY A 64 37.56 51.16 29.17
N THR A 65 38.50 50.83 30.05
CA THR A 65 39.82 50.30 29.68
C THR A 65 39.65 48.94 29.01
N LEU A 66 40.33 48.67 27.90
CA LEU A 66 40.44 47.27 27.43
C LEU A 66 41.18 46.47 28.49
N LEU A 67 40.52 45.44 29.02
CA LEU A 67 41.10 44.56 30.03
C LEU A 67 41.81 43.38 29.34
N GLY A 68 42.87 42.89 29.98
CA GLY A 68 43.65 41.73 29.56
C GLY A 68 44.78 42.02 28.56
N SER A 69 45.63 41.02 28.35
CA SER A 69 46.86 41.04 27.56
C SER A 69 46.74 40.47 26.15
N GLY A 70 45.55 39.97 25.79
CA GLY A 70 45.29 39.31 24.51
C GLY A 70 45.90 37.91 24.41
N THR A 71 46.25 37.29 25.54
CA THR A 71 46.72 35.90 25.61
C THR A 71 45.56 34.94 25.83
N GLN A 72 45.75 33.63 25.65
CA GLN A 72 44.67 32.65 25.83
C GLN A 72 44.09 32.61 27.26
N ILE A 73 44.95 32.85 28.27
CA ILE A 73 44.56 32.86 29.69
C ILE A 73 43.96 34.21 30.10
N ASP A 74 44.38 35.28 29.43
CA ASP A 74 44.02 36.67 29.73
C ASP A 74 43.73 37.42 28.40
N PRO A 75 42.58 37.12 27.77
CA PRO A 75 42.20 37.68 26.47
C PRO A 75 41.83 39.15 26.58
N TYR A 76 41.79 39.87 25.45
CA TYR A 76 41.23 41.21 25.42
C TYR A 76 39.71 41.16 25.66
N ILE A 77 39.23 41.84 26.71
CA ILE A 77 37.82 41.83 27.10
C ILE A 77 37.13 43.12 26.66
N ILE A 78 36.01 42.97 25.96
CA ILE A 78 35.09 44.04 25.55
C ILE A 78 33.72 43.72 26.17
N GLU A 79 33.32 44.48 27.19
CA GLU A 79 32.13 44.15 27.96
C GLU A 79 31.31 45.30 28.52
N ASN A 80 30.04 44.99 28.83
CA ASN A 80 29.05 45.88 29.45
C ASN A 80 28.77 47.16 28.63
N LEU A 81 28.97 47.12 27.31
CA LEU A 81 28.69 48.23 26.41
C LEU A 81 27.23 48.23 25.93
N ASN A 82 26.69 49.43 25.70
CA ASN A 82 25.42 49.64 25.01
C ASN A 82 25.67 50.39 23.70
N ILE A 83 25.68 49.66 22.59
CA ILE A 83 26.00 50.16 21.24
C ILE A 83 24.70 50.38 20.49
N THR A 84 24.33 51.64 20.31
CA THR A 84 23.11 52.04 19.60
C THR A 84 23.45 53.03 18.49
N GLY A 85 23.42 52.60 17.23
CA GLY A 85 23.87 53.44 16.12
C GLY A 85 23.71 52.83 14.73
N SER A 86 24.33 53.46 13.73
CA SER A 86 24.33 52.93 12.35
C SER A 86 25.31 51.78 12.17
N ASN A 87 26.49 51.83 12.82
CA ASN A 87 27.55 50.84 12.67
C ASN A 87 27.79 50.02 13.94
N GLY A 88 28.21 48.76 13.76
CA GLY A 88 28.59 47.82 14.82
C GLY A 88 30.08 47.80 15.16
N MET A 89 30.53 46.71 15.78
CA MET A 89 31.95 46.45 16.04
C MET A 89 32.63 45.87 14.79
N VAL A 90 33.87 46.29 14.49
CA VAL A 90 34.67 45.76 13.39
C VAL A 90 36.05 45.36 13.87
N PHE A 91 36.44 44.11 13.63
CA PHE A 91 37.73 43.55 13.99
C PHE A 91 38.41 43.02 12.73
N ASN A 92 39.60 43.54 12.40
CA ASN A 92 40.35 43.16 11.20
C ASN A 92 41.80 42.80 11.59
N LYS A 93 42.34 41.70 11.06
CA LYS A 93 43.77 41.29 11.23
C LYS A 93 44.22 41.10 12.68
N ILE A 94 43.34 40.64 13.57
CA ILE A 94 43.69 40.48 15.00
C ILE A 94 44.44 39.17 15.24
N THR A 95 45.61 39.30 15.88
CA THR A 95 46.54 38.21 16.22
C THR A 95 46.55 37.86 17.71
N LYS A 96 45.43 38.11 18.39
CA LYS A 96 45.27 38.01 19.85
C LYS A 96 43.90 37.44 20.21
N TYR A 97 43.82 36.83 21.39
CA TYR A 97 42.56 36.29 21.92
C TYR A 97 41.64 37.43 22.34
N VAL A 98 40.36 37.35 21.96
CA VAL A 98 39.35 38.39 22.24
C VAL A 98 38.10 37.75 22.86
N THR A 99 37.53 38.40 23.87
CA THR A 99 36.24 38.06 24.48
C THR A 99 35.30 39.26 24.40
N ILE A 100 34.18 39.11 23.69
CA ILE A 100 33.10 40.10 23.58
C ILE A 100 31.94 39.58 24.44
N ARG A 101 31.61 40.24 25.56
CA ARG A 101 30.59 39.74 26.49
C ARG A 101 29.69 40.78 27.14
N ASN A 102 28.48 40.39 27.54
CA ASN A 102 27.57 41.25 28.32
C ASN A 102 27.19 42.57 27.62
N ASN A 103 27.30 42.64 26.29
CA ASN A 103 27.00 43.87 25.53
C ASN A 103 25.57 43.85 24.98
N ILE A 104 24.98 45.03 24.84
CA ILE A 104 23.77 45.28 24.05
C ILE A 104 24.23 45.93 22.75
N ILE A 105 23.89 45.32 21.61
CA ILE A 105 24.28 45.76 20.27
C ILE A 105 23.01 45.92 19.43
N ASN A 106 22.73 47.16 19.01
CA ASN A 106 21.57 47.53 18.20
C ASN A 106 22.03 48.41 17.03
N THR A 107 22.30 47.79 15.88
CA THR A 107 22.79 48.47 14.66
C THR A 107 21.69 48.64 13.63
N LYS A 108 21.62 49.81 12.99
CA LYS A 108 20.54 50.15 12.04
C LYS A 108 20.87 49.95 10.55
N SER A 109 22.14 49.88 10.16
CA SER A 109 22.51 49.82 8.73
C SER A 109 23.83 49.10 8.48
N SER A 110 24.32 48.32 9.44
CA SER A 110 25.50 47.48 9.31
C SER A 110 25.32 46.18 10.08
N HIS A 111 26.25 45.26 9.86
CA HIS A 111 26.49 44.14 10.74
C HIS A 111 26.67 44.55 12.22
N GLY A 112 26.29 43.68 13.16
CA GLY A 112 26.48 43.91 14.59
C GLY A 112 27.94 43.75 15.04
N ILE A 113 28.57 42.64 14.63
CA ILE A 113 29.99 42.32 14.83
C ILE A 113 30.55 41.80 13.50
N ILE A 114 31.62 42.43 13.01
CA ILE A 114 32.40 41.97 11.85
C ILE A 114 33.74 41.44 12.34
N LEU A 115 34.10 40.22 11.92
CA LEU A 115 35.37 39.56 12.18
C LEU A 115 36.04 39.21 10.86
N ASP A 116 37.20 39.78 10.58
CA ASP A 116 37.94 39.51 9.35
C ASP A 116 39.44 39.25 9.60
N ASN A 117 39.97 38.21 8.96
CA ASN A 117 41.40 37.84 8.99
C ASN A 117 41.95 37.63 10.42
N MET A 118 41.22 36.89 11.25
CA MET A 118 41.58 36.63 12.65
C MET A 118 42.57 35.46 12.73
N ALA A 119 43.69 35.62 13.45
CA ALA A 119 44.65 34.52 13.64
C ALA A 119 44.38 33.68 14.90
N GLU A 120 43.83 34.28 15.95
CA GLU A 120 43.62 33.65 17.27
C GLU A 120 42.14 33.55 17.65
N THR A 121 41.85 32.73 18.66
CA THR A 121 40.46 32.36 19.01
C THR A 121 39.67 33.53 19.56
N ILE A 122 38.41 33.65 19.13
CA ILE A 122 37.46 34.66 19.62
C ILE A 122 36.24 34.03 20.29
N LEU A 123 35.85 34.61 21.42
CA LEU A 123 34.69 34.24 22.22
C LEU A 123 33.66 35.37 22.24
N ILE A 124 32.46 35.11 21.74
CA ILE A 124 31.31 36.03 21.80
C ILE A 124 30.27 35.38 22.73
N GLN A 125 30.07 35.95 23.91
CA GLN A 125 29.21 35.34 24.94
C GLN A 125 28.26 36.28 25.67
N ASN A 126 27.02 35.85 25.94
CA ASN A 126 26.05 36.62 26.74
C ASN A 126 25.82 38.06 26.24
N ASN A 127 25.79 38.27 24.92
CA ASN A 127 25.42 39.55 24.31
C ASN A 127 23.97 39.51 23.83
N ASN A 128 23.31 40.67 23.78
CA ASN A 128 22.00 40.86 23.16
C ASN A 128 22.21 41.63 21.85
N ILE A 129 21.91 41.01 20.70
CA ILE A 129 22.28 41.51 19.37
C ILE A 129 21.05 41.59 18.45
N THR A 130 20.78 42.82 17.99
CA THR A 130 19.87 43.17 16.91
C THR A 130 20.65 43.98 15.87
N SER A 131 20.59 43.59 14.61
CA SER A 131 21.29 44.25 13.52
C SER A 131 20.44 44.37 12.26
N GLY A 132 20.60 45.53 11.62
CA GLY A 132 20.09 45.83 10.30
C GLY A 132 18.79 46.62 10.30
N ASN A 133 18.29 46.85 9.10
CA ASN A 133 17.03 47.53 8.82
C ASN A 133 16.37 46.75 7.68
N ILE A 134 15.07 46.54 7.80
CA ILE A 134 14.24 45.72 6.90
C ILE A 134 14.31 46.18 5.42
N ASN A 135 14.88 47.37 5.16
CA ASN A 135 15.10 47.95 3.84
C ASN A 135 16.53 47.73 3.27
N TYR A 136 17.43 47.05 3.98
CA TYR A 136 18.82 46.78 3.56
C TYR A 136 19.16 45.29 3.67
N ASP A 137 19.26 44.64 2.51
CA ASP A 137 19.69 43.23 2.38
C ASP A 137 21.19 43.07 2.73
N GLY A 138 21.57 41.93 3.32
CA GLY A 138 22.98 41.57 3.56
C GLY A 138 23.63 42.00 4.89
N THR A 139 22.87 42.47 5.90
CA THR A 139 23.44 42.90 7.21
C THR A 139 23.25 41.89 8.35
N HIS A 140 24.27 41.06 8.56
CA HIS A 140 24.31 39.99 9.57
C HIS A 140 24.63 40.45 11.02
N ALA A 141 24.10 39.78 12.05
CA ALA A 141 24.40 40.17 13.44
C ALA A 141 25.83 39.85 13.85
N ILE A 142 26.33 38.69 13.44
CA ILE A 142 27.76 38.33 13.41
C ILE A 142 28.10 37.95 11.97
N TYR A 143 29.12 38.59 11.40
CA TYR A 143 29.72 38.24 10.11
C TYR A 143 31.19 37.90 10.32
N ALA A 144 31.60 36.69 9.94
CA ALA A 144 32.93 36.16 10.23
C ALA A 144 33.62 35.58 8.98
N THR A 145 34.76 36.15 8.60
CA THR A 145 35.52 35.84 7.39
C THR A 145 37.00 35.57 7.73
N MET A 146 37.62 34.58 7.08
CA MET A 146 39.06 34.26 7.22
C MET A 146 39.56 34.17 8.69
N ILE A 147 39.10 33.18 9.48
CA ILE A 147 39.52 32.97 10.88
C ILE A 147 40.42 31.73 10.98
N ASN A 148 41.74 31.90 10.94
CA ASN A 148 42.72 30.80 10.92
C ASN A 148 42.74 29.91 12.18
N SER A 149 41.86 30.14 13.16
CA SER A 149 41.72 29.36 14.39
C SER A 149 40.24 29.06 14.70
N SER A 150 39.73 29.46 15.87
CA SER A 150 38.39 29.07 16.33
C SER A 150 37.48 30.26 16.62
N ILE A 151 36.20 30.13 16.29
CA ILE A 151 35.13 31.05 16.67
C ILE A 151 34.15 30.36 17.61
N ILE A 152 33.87 31.00 18.75
CA ILE A 152 32.94 30.49 19.76
C ILE A 152 31.86 31.54 20.00
N VAL A 153 30.62 31.21 19.63
CA VAL A 153 29.42 32.02 19.84
C VAL A 153 28.52 31.28 20.83
N LYS A 154 28.41 31.77 22.08
CA LYS A 154 27.65 31.05 23.11
C LYS A 154 26.77 31.92 24.00
N ASP A 155 25.68 31.36 24.51
CA ASP A 155 24.82 32.00 25.51
C ASP A 155 24.29 33.41 25.09
N ASN A 156 24.30 33.77 23.79
CA ASN A 156 23.84 35.08 23.29
C ASN A 156 22.34 35.08 22.95
N TYR A 157 21.75 36.26 22.87
CA TYR A 157 20.37 36.48 22.44
C TYR A 157 20.35 37.29 21.12
N PHE A 158 19.83 36.70 20.06
CA PHE A 158 19.74 37.29 18.72
C PHE A 158 18.29 37.55 18.34
N ASN A 159 17.89 38.81 18.16
CA ASN A 159 16.49 39.16 17.92
C ASN A 159 16.30 40.16 16.77
N ASN A 160 15.29 39.92 15.93
CA ASN A 160 14.87 40.78 14.82
C ASN A 160 16.02 41.15 13.83
N ASN A 161 16.98 40.25 13.61
CA ASN A 161 18.08 40.48 12.66
C ASN A 161 17.60 40.33 11.21
N THR A 162 17.99 41.27 10.34
CA THR A 162 17.41 41.44 8.99
C THR A 162 18.09 40.63 7.89
N ASP A 163 18.92 39.66 8.28
CA ASP A 163 19.46 38.60 7.43
C ASP A 163 19.85 37.42 8.37
N TRP A 164 21.00 36.77 8.18
CA TRP A 164 21.60 35.85 9.14
C TRP A 164 21.96 36.51 10.48
N ALA A 165 21.50 35.94 11.59
CA ALA A 165 21.99 36.32 12.91
C ALA A 165 23.47 35.93 13.11
N VAL A 166 23.87 34.75 12.63
CA VAL A 166 25.27 34.27 12.67
C VAL A 166 25.63 33.74 11.29
N ASN A 167 26.54 34.45 10.60
CA ASN A 167 27.09 34.06 9.31
C ASN A 167 28.61 33.86 9.45
N ILE A 168 29.08 32.64 9.19
CA ILE A 168 30.45 32.20 9.43
C ILE A 168 31.01 31.53 8.16
N GLY A 169 31.99 32.20 7.54
CA GLY A 169 32.85 31.64 6.51
C GLY A 169 32.65 32.16 5.07
N GLU A 170 31.73 33.11 4.84
CA GLU A 170 31.59 33.72 3.51
C GLU A 170 32.88 34.43 3.07
N GLY A 171 33.27 34.21 1.81
CA GLY A 171 34.53 34.73 1.27
C GLY A 171 34.56 34.58 -0.25
N ASN A 172 35.20 35.55 -0.92
CA ASN A 172 35.16 35.67 -2.38
C ASN A 172 35.75 34.41 -3.06
N PRO A 173 35.00 33.69 -3.93
CA PRO A 173 35.37 32.37 -4.46
C PRO A 173 36.66 32.31 -5.31
N GLY A 174 37.29 33.46 -5.59
CA GLY A 174 38.58 33.54 -6.29
C GLY A 174 39.83 33.32 -5.43
N LEU A 175 39.72 33.23 -4.10
CA LEU A 175 40.85 33.01 -3.19
C LEU A 175 40.70 31.68 -2.45
N GLY A 176 41.74 30.83 -2.55
CA GLY A 176 41.70 29.40 -2.20
C GLY A 176 41.02 29.06 -0.86
N ARG A 177 40.13 28.05 -0.94
CA ARG A 177 39.39 27.42 0.18
C ARG A 177 40.28 27.21 1.41
N GLY A 178 39.86 27.76 2.55
CA GLY A 178 40.57 27.62 3.83
C GLY A 178 40.31 28.78 4.77
N GLY A 179 39.05 28.93 5.20
CA GLY A 179 38.63 30.07 6.02
C GLY A 179 38.79 29.84 7.52
N ILE A 180 38.20 28.76 8.05
CA ILE A 180 37.95 28.62 9.50
C ILE A 180 38.22 27.19 10.01
N ASN A 181 39.03 27.05 11.06
CA ASN A 181 39.38 25.74 11.62
C ASN A 181 38.24 25.15 12.46
N ASN A 182 37.80 25.82 13.53
CA ASN A 182 36.70 25.31 14.36
C ASN A 182 35.64 26.38 14.66
N THR A 183 34.38 26.03 14.40
CA THR A 183 33.20 26.86 14.69
C THR A 183 32.36 26.19 15.76
N TYR A 184 32.04 26.93 16.82
CA TYR A 184 31.16 26.49 17.89
C TYR A 184 30.04 27.51 18.09
N VAL A 185 28.79 27.11 17.86
CA VAL A 185 27.60 27.95 18.10
C VAL A 185 26.68 27.21 19.06
N TYR A 186 26.61 27.60 20.34
CA TYR A 186 25.85 26.82 21.32
C TYR A 186 25.18 27.61 22.45
N ASN A 187 24.10 27.05 23.02
CA ASN A 187 23.27 27.68 24.06
C ASN A 187 22.71 29.07 23.68
N ASN A 188 22.77 29.49 22.41
CA ASN A 188 22.24 30.80 22.01
C ASN A 188 20.72 30.72 21.81
N THR A 189 20.06 31.85 22.00
CA THR A 189 18.63 32.02 21.69
C THR A 189 18.48 32.95 20.49
N PHE A 190 17.72 32.51 19.49
CA PHE A 190 17.43 33.25 18.27
C PHE A 190 15.92 33.43 18.13
N VAL A 191 15.45 34.66 17.92
CA VAL A 191 14.01 35.00 17.88
C VAL A 191 13.72 35.95 16.72
N ASN A 192 12.70 35.66 15.91
CA ASN A 192 12.17 36.54 14.86
C ASN A 192 13.23 37.05 13.84
N ASN A 193 14.30 36.30 13.61
CA ASN A 193 15.33 36.67 12.62
C ASN A 193 14.87 36.27 11.21
N ILE A 194 15.42 36.86 10.15
CA ILE A 194 15.17 36.31 8.81
C ILE A 194 15.80 34.92 8.72
N ARG A 195 17.09 34.80 9.09
CA ARG A 195 17.80 33.52 9.17
C ARG A 195 18.64 33.46 10.45
N SER A 196 18.85 32.28 11.04
CA SER A 196 19.62 32.18 12.30
C SER A 196 21.09 31.85 12.08
N ILE A 197 21.44 30.65 11.60
CA ILE A 197 22.84 30.21 11.54
C ILE A 197 23.20 29.76 10.12
N PHE A 198 24.21 30.39 9.54
CA PHE A 198 24.90 29.93 8.34
C PHE A 198 26.36 29.63 8.64
N SER A 199 26.82 28.47 8.19
CA SER A 199 28.24 28.10 8.22
C SER A 199 28.66 27.54 6.88
N VAL A 200 29.75 28.10 6.34
CA VAL A 200 30.30 27.73 5.04
C VAL A 200 31.83 27.62 5.05
N PHE A 201 32.41 26.71 4.27
CA PHE A 201 33.86 26.55 4.08
C PHE A 201 34.70 26.36 5.38
N THR A 202 34.14 25.67 6.38
CA THR A 202 34.83 25.39 7.66
C THR A 202 35.37 23.96 7.75
N ASN A 203 36.46 23.76 8.50
CA ASN A 203 37.01 22.42 8.74
C ASN A 203 36.18 21.64 9.76
N SER A 204 35.76 22.27 10.86
CA SER A 204 34.82 21.70 11.82
C SER A 204 33.77 22.71 12.28
N THR A 205 32.49 22.34 12.23
CA THR A 205 31.37 23.13 12.76
C THR A 205 30.53 22.30 13.73
N ASN A 206 30.29 22.86 14.92
CA ASN A 206 29.48 22.25 15.98
C ASN A 206 28.40 23.25 16.41
N ILE A 207 27.13 22.91 16.16
CA ILE A 207 25.97 23.74 16.48
C ILE A 207 25.08 22.96 17.46
N TYR A 208 24.96 23.40 18.72
CA TYR A 208 24.25 22.60 19.71
C TYR A 208 23.55 23.36 20.84
N ASN A 209 22.51 22.76 21.42
CA ASN A 209 21.71 23.35 22.51
C ASN A 209 21.13 24.76 22.19
N ASN A 210 21.08 25.20 20.92
CA ASN A 210 20.52 26.50 20.58
C ASN A 210 18.98 26.41 20.53
N SER A 211 18.32 27.52 20.86
CA SER A 211 16.87 27.66 20.74
C SER A 211 16.53 28.70 19.67
N ILE A 212 15.85 28.30 18.60
CA ILE A 212 15.52 29.13 17.44
C ILE A 212 14.00 29.22 17.31
N PHE A 213 13.46 30.44 17.26
CA PHE A 213 12.03 30.73 17.31
C PHE A 213 11.60 31.70 16.20
N ASN A 214 10.55 31.33 15.47
CA ASN A 214 9.80 32.19 14.55
C ASN A 214 10.66 32.87 13.46
N ASN A 215 11.64 32.17 12.88
CA ASN A 215 12.40 32.74 11.78
C ASN A 215 11.52 32.91 10.53
N ILE A 216 11.69 34.03 9.84
CA ILE A 216 10.93 34.34 8.62
C ILE A 216 11.34 33.40 7.47
N GLU A 217 12.58 32.92 7.46
CA GLU A 217 13.07 31.96 6.48
C GLU A 217 13.74 30.75 7.16
N THR A 218 15.06 30.61 7.14
CA THR A 218 15.76 29.35 7.52
C THR A 218 16.34 29.39 8.93
N ALA A 219 16.22 28.29 9.70
CA ALA A 219 16.85 28.19 11.01
C ALA A 219 18.37 27.89 10.92
N ILE A 220 18.76 26.80 10.26
CA ILE A 220 20.18 26.42 10.13
C ILE A 220 20.49 26.03 8.68
N THR A 221 21.51 26.64 8.09
CA THR A 221 22.09 26.22 6.80
C THR A 221 23.57 25.92 6.95
N ILE A 222 24.01 24.84 6.31
CA ILE A 222 25.40 24.40 6.22
C ILE A 222 25.80 24.25 4.76
N GLN A 223 27.01 24.65 4.37
CA GLN A 223 27.50 24.44 3.01
C GLN A 223 29.04 24.27 2.95
N GLU A 224 29.51 23.31 2.16
CA GLU A 224 30.93 23.02 1.92
C GLU A 224 31.83 22.93 3.18
N ASN A 225 31.28 22.40 4.27
CA ASN A 225 32.02 22.10 5.51
C ASN A 225 32.65 20.70 5.45
N THR A 226 33.83 20.53 6.05
CA THR A 226 34.47 19.20 6.08
C THR A 226 33.84 18.28 7.12
N VAL A 227 33.60 18.77 8.34
CA VAL A 227 32.92 18.04 9.42
C VAL A 227 31.88 18.92 10.09
N THR A 228 30.63 18.48 10.12
CA THR A 228 29.49 19.18 10.73
C THR A 228 28.82 18.31 11.79
N LYS A 229 28.53 18.89 12.95
CA LYS A 229 27.69 18.29 14.01
C LYS A 229 26.60 19.27 14.42
N ILE A 230 25.34 18.87 14.30
CA ILE A 230 24.17 19.66 14.73
C ILE A 230 23.39 18.82 15.73
N TYR A 231 23.38 19.19 17.01
CA TYR A 231 22.75 18.35 18.03
C TYR A 231 22.03 19.08 19.17
N ASN A 232 20.97 18.49 19.70
CA ASN A 232 20.16 19.03 20.81
C ASN A 232 19.59 20.45 20.57
N ASN A 233 19.48 20.92 19.32
CA ASN A 233 18.89 22.23 19.03
C ASN A 233 17.36 22.13 19.02
N LYS A 234 16.69 23.21 19.44
CA LYS A 234 15.25 23.37 19.36
C LYS A 234 14.91 24.43 18.32
N ILE A 235 14.18 24.06 17.28
CA ILE A 235 13.68 24.95 16.23
C ILE A 235 12.15 24.93 16.29
N LEU A 236 11.52 26.10 16.37
CA LEU A 236 10.06 26.25 16.45
C LEU A 236 9.59 27.41 15.58
N GLY A 237 8.59 27.18 14.72
CA GLY A 237 7.91 28.25 13.98
C GLY A 237 8.72 28.90 12.85
N SER A 238 9.83 28.30 12.45
CA SER A 238 10.65 28.78 11.31
C SER A 238 10.02 28.38 9.99
N TYR A 239 10.14 29.19 8.93
CA TYR A 239 9.61 28.80 7.61
C TYR A 239 10.32 27.56 7.04
N ILE A 240 11.65 27.47 7.20
CA ILE A 240 12.49 26.30 6.85
C ILE A 240 13.28 25.86 8.09
N GLY A 241 13.35 24.54 8.33
CA GLY A 241 14.10 23.95 9.44
C GLY A 241 15.62 23.95 9.19
N MET A 242 16.17 22.79 8.83
CA MET A 242 17.60 22.61 8.56
C MET A 242 17.87 22.34 7.08
N ASN A 243 18.77 23.11 6.47
CA ASN A 243 19.26 22.92 5.12
C ASN A 243 20.73 22.45 5.13
N LEU A 244 20.94 21.16 4.89
CA LEU A 244 22.24 20.52 4.84
C LEU A 244 22.73 20.53 3.39
N GLY A 245 23.51 21.55 3.02
CA GLY A 245 24.23 21.55 1.74
C GLY A 245 25.38 20.53 1.74
N TRP A 246 26.22 20.59 0.70
CA TRP A 246 27.40 19.72 0.59
C TRP A 246 28.25 19.76 1.86
N SER A 247 28.64 18.62 2.39
CA SER A 247 29.59 18.48 3.50
C SER A 247 30.05 17.03 3.58
N ASN A 248 31.35 16.78 3.75
CA ASN A 248 31.88 15.42 3.64
C ASN A 248 31.38 14.51 4.79
N TYR A 249 31.22 15.09 5.99
CA TYR A 249 30.73 14.38 7.16
C TYR A 249 29.71 15.24 7.91
N SER A 250 28.47 14.78 8.04
CA SER A 250 27.43 15.50 8.78
C SER A 250 26.67 14.58 9.74
N LEU A 251 26.71 14.91 11.02
CA LEU A 251 25.89 14.27 12.05
C LEU A 251 24.81 15.25 12.54
N VAL A 252 23.54 14.88 12.36
CA VAL A 252 22.39 15.65 12.84
C VAL A 252 21.62 14.79 13.83
N GLU A 253 21.75 15.06 15.13
CA GLU A 253 21.21 14.17 16.17
C GLU A 253 20.43 14.86 17.31
N ASN A 254 19.37 14.21 17.80
CA ASN A 254 18.60 14.65 18.98
C ASN A 254 18.01 16.07 18.89
N ASN A 255 17.85 16.64 17.68
CA ASN A 255 17.24 17.96 17.51
C ASN A 255 15.72 17.86 17.56
N THR A 256 15.06 18.93 18.03
CA THR A 256 13.60 19.08 17.99
C THR A 256 13.25 20.17 16.99
N ILE A 257 12.42 19.85 16.00
CA ILE A 257 11.99 20.75 14.92
C ILE A 257 10.46 20.72 14.89
N ASP A 258 9.82 21.87 15.13
CA ASP A 258 8.36 21.95 15.19
C ASP A 258 7.80 23.16 14.43
N SER A 259 6.57 23.01 13.92
CA SER A 259 5.77 24.07 13.30
C SER A 259 6.50 24.75 12.11
N ILE A 260 7.00 23.94 11.18
CA ILE A 260 7.67 24.40 9.96
C ILE A 260 6.64 24.65 8.87
N SER A 261 6.50 25.90 8.41
CA SER A 261 5.38 26.32 7.56
C SER A 261 5.60 26.21 6.05
N ALA A 262 6.83 25.95 5.59
CA ALA A 262 7.09 25.73 4.17
C ALA A 262 6.55 24.39 3.65
N THR A 263 5.69 24.44 2.62
CA THR A 263 5.15 23.24 1.94
C THR A 263 6.15 22.56 1.00
N ASN A 264 7.17 23.30 0.54
CA ASN A 264 8.10 22.88 -0.51
C ASN A 264 9.48 22.45 0.02
N TYR A 265 9.71 22.62 1.32
CA TYR A 265 10.97 22.34 2.00
C TYR A 265 10.73 21.31 3.11
N ALA A 266 11.78 20.60 3.51
CA ALA A 266 11.65 19.60 4.57
C ALA A 266 12.01 20.19 5.95
N GLY A 267 11.65 19.48 7.02
CA GLY A 267 12.11 19.82 8.37
C GLY A 267 13.63 19.67 8.49
N ILE A 268 14.17 18.58 7.92
CA ILE A 268 15.60 18.43 7.60
C ILE A 268 15.73 18.06 6.13
N GLN A 269 16.43 18.87 5.34
CA GLN A 269 16.70 18.57 3.94
C GLN A 269 18.19 18.50 3.63
N GLN A 270 18.54 17.68 2.64
CA GLN A 270 19.87 17.57 2.06
C GLN A 270 19.70 17.51 0.53
N TYR A 271 20.10 18.59 -0.15
CA TYR A 271 20.00 18.72 -1.60
C TYR A 271 21.24 19.44 -2.16
N ASN A 272 22.00 18.80 -3.06
CA ASN A 272 22.56 19.45 -4.27
C ASN A 272 23.47 18.50 -5.06
N THR A 273 23.53 18.70 -6.37
CA THR A 273 24.33 17.90 -7.32
C THR A 273 25.81 18.32 -7.33
N HIS A 274 26.65 17.75 -6.47
CA HIS A 274 28.09 17.85 -6.70
C HIS A 274 28.48 16.95 -7.87
N ALA A 275 29.33 17.42 -8.79
CA ALA A 275 29.80 16.62 -9.93
C ALA A 275 30.89 15.59 -9.55
N GLY A 276 30.96 15.23 -8.26
CA GLY A 276 31.97 14.36 -7.68
C GLY A 276 31.37 13.07 -7.10
N ASP A 277 32.26 12.18 -6.70
CA ASP A 277 31.95 10.87 -6.15
C ASP A 277 31.46 10.95 -4.69
N ILE A 278 30.16 11.20 -4.52
CA ILE A 278 29.45 11.29 -3.23
C ILE A 278 29.42 9.98 -2.43
N SER A 279 29.99 8.87 -2.93
CA SER A 279 30.07 7.60 -2.19
C SER A 279 31.00 7.61 -0.96
N LYS A 280 31.74 8.72 -0.79
CA LYS A 280 32.71 8.93 0.29
C LYS A 280 32.19 9.83 1.40
N ASP A 281 31.05 10.49 1.18
CA ASP A 281 30.45 11.35 2.18
C ASP A 281 29.58 10.52 3.12
N VAL A 282 29.65 10.79 4.43
CA VAL A 282 28.89 10.07 5.45
C VAL A 282 27.96 11.03 6.18
N TYR A 283 26.67 10.92 5.89
CA TYR A 283 25.62 11.68 6.54
C TYR A 283 24.77 10.79 7.44
N ILE A 284 24.62 11.20 8.70
CA ILE A 284 23.81 10.49 9.71
C ILE A 284 22.78 11.46 10.26
N ILE A 285 21.49 11.15 10.08
CA ILE A 285 20.37 11.89 10.66
C ILE A 285 19.67 10.97 11.65
N ARG A 286 19.80 11.23 12.96
CA ARG A 286 19.30 10.29 13.97
C ARG A 286 18.62 10.88 15.20
N ASN A 287 17.66 10.14 15.74
CA ASN A 287 16.97 10.48 17.00
C ASN A 287 16.36 11.89 17.03
N ASN A 288 16.14 12.53 15.86
CA ASN A 288 15.53 13.86 15.80
C ASN A 288 14.01 13.71 15.95
N THR A 289 13.38 14.70 16.57
CA THR A 289 11.92 14.82 16.66
C THR A 289 11.46 15.94 15.74
N LEU A 290 10.64 15.59 14.74
CA LEU A 290 10.10 16.51 13.74
C LEU A 290 8.57 16.47 13.81
N THR A 291 7.95 17.59 14.14
CA THR A 291 6.48 17.69 14.28
C THR A 291 5.90 18.86 13.49
N ASN A 292 4.68 18.72 12.99
CA ASN A 292 3.91 19.78 12.33
C ASN A 292 4.71 20.47 11.20
N VAL A 293 5.26 19.65 10.30
CA VAL A 293 6.09 20.12 9.17
C VAL A 293 5.23 20.15 7.90
N ALA A 294 4.98 21.33 7.34
CA ALA A 294 4.09 21.51 6.20
C ALA A 294 4.57 20.79 4.92
N GLY A 295 5.87 20.54 4.78
CA GLY A 295 6.46 19.76 3.70
C GLY A 295 6.74 18.29 4.08
N MET A 296 7.92 17.82 3.69
CA MET A 296 8.45 16.50 4.07
C MET A 296 9.06 16.56 5.48
N GLY A 297 9.05 15.45 6.23
CA GLY A 297 9.81 15.37 7.48
C GLY A 297 11.32 15.45 7.21
N ILE A 298 11.85 14.40 6.58
CA ILE A 298 13.25 14.31 6.15
C ILE A 298 13.30 14.11 4.63
N ASP A 299 14.19 14.82 3.94
CA ASP A 299 14.32 14.75 2.48
C ASP A 299 15.78 14.84 2.04
N THR A 300 16.36 13.74 1.56
CA THR A 300 17.81 13.59 1.40
C THR A 300 18.19 12.87 0.11
N GLN A 301 19.45 12.99 -0.29
CA GLN A 301 20.02 12.25 -1.41
C GLN A 301 20.73 10.97 -0.92
N SER A 302 21.91 10.71 -1.46
CA SER A 302 22.60 9.42 -1.48
C SER A 302 23.44 9.12 -0.22
N PHE A 303 23.72 7.84 0.03
CA PHE A 303 24.69 7.35 1.03
C PHE A 303 24.39 7.79 2.48
N MET A 304 23.11 7.87 2.83
CA MET A 304 22.64 8.33 4.14
C MET A 304 22.39 7.15 5.11
N LEU A 305 22.55 7.42 6.42
CA LEU A 305 21.89 6.66 7.50
C LEU A 305 20.84 7.54 8.17
N ILE A 306 19.58 7.12 8.13
CA ILE A 306 18.45 7.80 8.76
C ILE A 306 17.88 6.86 9.83
N GLU A 307 18.17 7.11 11.12
CA GLU A 307 17.85 6.16 12.20
C GLU A 307 17.13 6.76 13.42
N GLY A 308 16.13 6.06 13.97
CA GLY A 308 15.53 6.42 15.26
C GLY A 308 14.76 7.76 15.31
N ASN A 309 14.53 8.42 14.17
CA ASN A 309 13.84 9.71 14.13
C ASN A 309 12.34 9.52 14.37
N THR A 310 11.72 10.48 15.06
CA THR A 310 10.26 10.56 15.26
C THR A 310 9.71 11.70 14.41
N ILE A 311 8.87 11.38 13.44
CA ILE A 311 8.31 12.31 12.46
C ILE A 311 6.78 12.25 12.55
N LYS A 312 6.13 13.37 12.87
CA LYS A 312 4.66 13.42 13.01
C LYS A 312 4.03 14.63 12.33
N ASN A 313 2.80 14.47 11.86
CA ASN A 313 1.95 15.55 11.32
C ASN A 313 2.65 16.28 10.15
N THR A 314 3.05 15.54 9.11
CA THR A 314 3.71 16.14 7.93
C THR A 314 2.72 16.39 6.80
N GLY A 315 2.96 17.43 6.00
CA GLY A 315 2.05 17.82 4.92
C GLY A 315 2.29 17.15 3.57
N SER A 316 3.49 16.62 3.31
CA SER A 316 3.88 16.01 2.02
C SER A 316 4.33 14.54 2.10
N GLY A 317 4.74 14.08 3.29
CA GLY A 317 5.28 12.73 3.51
C GLY A 317 6.29 12.68 4.67
N GLY A 318 6.69 11.47 5.09
CA GLY A 318 7.59 11.26 6.23
C GLY A 318 9.06 11.43 5.85
N ILE A 319 9.63 10.42 5.18
CA ILE A 319 11.04 10.37 4.76
C ILE A 319 11.11 10.15 3.25
N ARG A 320 11.87 10.97 2.54
CA ARG A 320 12.30 10.73 1.15
C ARG A 320 13.81 10.60 1.11
N ALA A 321 14.32 9.54 0.48
CA ALA A 321 15.75 9.33 0.28
C ALA A 321 16.04 8.63 -1.05
N SER A 322 17.31 8.61 -1.46
CA SER A 322 17.78 7.95 -2.68
C SER A 322 19.13 7.25 -2.48
N PHE A 323 19.52 6.42 -3.45
CA PHE A 323 20.84 5.83 -3.71
C PHE A 323 21.63 5.34 -2.49
N ASN A 324 21.59 4.03 -2.24
CA ASN A 324 22.42 3.37 -1.21
C ASN A 324 22.16 3.92 0.21
N THR A 325 20.91 4.25 0.52
CA THR A 325 20.51 4.82 1.83
C THR A 325 19.86 3.77 2.72
N THR A 326 20.23 3.77 3.99
CA THR A 326 19.61 2.96 5.05
C THR A 326 18.67 3.81 5.89
N ILE A 327 17.41 3.39 5.99
CA ILE A 327 16.35 4.01 6.80
C ILE A 327 15.92 2.98 7.85
N GLN A 328 16.28 3.18 9.12
CA GLN A 328 16.06 2.17 10.17
C GLN A 328 15.42 2.69 11.46
N ASN A 329 14.51 1.91 12.04
CA ASN A 329 13.94 2.18 13.37
C ASN A 329 13.28 3.57 13.54
N ASN A 330 12.82 4.21 12.46
CA ASN A 330 12.15 5.51 12.53
C ASN A 330 10.65 5.32 12.82
N TRP A 331 10.05 6.29 13.51
CA TRP A 331 8.60 6.40 13.73
C TRP A 331 8.03 7.50 12.83
N VAL A 332 7.11 7.16 11.93
CA VAL A 332 6.45 8.10 11.01
C VAL A 332 4.94 8.03 11.23
N GLU A 333 4.31 9.15 11.58
CA GLU A 333 2.89 9.19 11.97
C GLU A 333 2.14 10.37 11.35
N ASN A 334 0.87 10.18 10.99
CA ASN A 334 -0.04 11.26 10.58
C ASN A 334 0.54 12.08 9.42
N TYR A 335 1.05 11.40 8.39
CA TYR A 335 1.72 12.02 7.25
C TYR A 335 0.75 12.27 6.09
N ASN A 336 1.05 13.30 5.29
CA ASN A 336 0.26 13.78 4.15
C ASN A 336 -1.14 14.36 4.49
N LEU A 337 -1.44 14.61 5.77
CA LEU A 337 -2.77 15.08 6.18
C LEU A 337 -3.13 16.49 5.69
N LEU A 338 -2.13 17.31 5.32
CA LEU A 338 -2.33 18.68 4.81
C LEU A 338 -2.46 18.75 3.28
N LYS A 339 -2.27 17.63 2.56
CA LYS A 339 -2.47 17.48 1.10
C LYS A 339 -1.86 18.63 0.27
N THR A 340 -0.59 18.93 0.51
CA THR A 340 0.10 19.96 -0.29
C THR A 340 0.34 19.48 -1.72
N THR A 341 0.51 20.40 -2.67
CA THR A 341 0.55 20.08 -4.10
C THR A 341 1.78 19.32 -4.56
N ASN A 342 2.80 19.15 -3.70
CA ASN A 342 4.16 18.80 -4.11
C ASN A 342 4.70 17.50 -3.49
N GLY A 343 3.92 16.83 -2.63
CA GLY A 343 4.24 15.52 -2.06
C GLY A 343 3.48 14.39 -2.73
N GLN A 344 4.11 13.22 -2.91
CA GLN A 344 3.37 11.98 -3.23
C GLN A 344 2.71 11.36 -2.00
N GLY A 345 2.93 11.91 -0.79
CA GLY A 345 2.10 11.61 0.37
C GLY A 345 2.48 10.37 1.17
N ARG A 346 3.72 9.89 1.05
CA ARG A 346 4.17 8.58 1.54
C ARG A 346 4.84 8.65 2.92
N GLY A 347 4.78 7.55 3.65
CA GLY A 347 5.47 7.42 4.94
C GLY A 347 6.98 7.36 4.73
N ILE A 348 7.44 6.40 3.93
CA ILE A 348 8.81 6.29 3.45
C ILE A 348 8.81 6.19 1.91
N GLN A 349 9.69 6.94 1.26
CA GLN A 349 9.90 6.94 -0.18
C GLN A 349 11.40 6.76 -0.48
N GLY A 350 11.77 5.65 -1.09
CA GLY A 350 13.15 5.31 -1.44
C GLY A 350 13.36 5.06 -2.94
N TYR A 351 14.56 5.36 -3.43
CA TYR A 351 14.97 5.15 -4.83
C TYR A 351 16.37 4.54 -4.92
N ASN A 352 16.52 3.41 -5.61
CA ASN A 352 17.78 2.73 -5.94
C ASN A 352 18.62 2.25 -4.74
N ASN A 353 18.72 0.93 -4.56
CA ASN A 353 19.52 0.27 -3.52
C ASN A 353 19.15 0.75 -2.11
N MET A 354 17.88 0.60 -1.74
CA MET A 354 17.36 1.05 -0.46
C MET A 354 17.38 -0.06 0.59
N ILE A 355 17.71 0.28 1.84
CA ILE A 355 17.59 -0.62 2.99
C ILE A 355 16.61 0.02 3.98
N VAL A 356 15.45 -0.59 4.20
CA VAL A 356 14.35 -0.05 5.02
C VAL A 356 14.02 -1.07 6.10
N ILE A 357 14.48 -0.85 7.34
CA ILE A 357 14.46 -1.87 8.40
C ILE A 357 13.78 -1.38 9.69
N GLY A 358 12.83 -2.13 10.25
CA GLY A 358 12.34 -1.90 11.61
C GLY A 358 11.60 -0.58 11.83
N ASN A 359 11.19 0.12 10.77
CA ASN A 359 10.48 1.39 10.88
C ASN A 359 9.00 1.13 11.25
N THR A 360 8.39 2.07 11.96
CA THR A 360 6.96 2.08 12.27
C THR A 360 6.28 3.24 11.53
N ILE A 361 5.33 2.93 10.65
CA ILE A 361 4.63 3.87 9.77
C ILE A 361 3.13 3.75 10.02
N VAL A 362 2.50 4.81 10.54
CA VAL A 362 1.12 4.75 11.04
C VAL A 362 0.30 5.97 10.58
N ASN A 363 -0.97 5.74 10.22
CA ASN A 363 -1.94 6.78 9.83
C ASN A 363 -1.45 7.65 8.66
N GLY A 364 -1.57 7.12 7.44
CA GLY A 364 -1.13 7.78 6.21
C GLY A 364 -2.23 7.92 5.17
N ASP A 365 -2.25 9.04 4.46
CA ASP A 365 -3.23 9.26 3.38
C ASP A 365 -2.84 8.61 2.04
N PHE A 366 -1.66 7.99 1.93
CA PHE A 366 -1.19 7.26 0.74
C PHE A 366 -0.35 6.03 1.14
N GLU A 367 0.61 5.57 0.34
CA GLU A 367 1.42 4.38 0.67
C GLU A 367 2.19 4.50 1.99
N GLY A 368 2.35 3.38 2.69
CA GLY A 368 3.22 3.24 3.87
C GLY A 368 4.70 3.37 3.50
N ILE A 369 5.19 2.36 2.78
CA ILE A 369 6.55 2.32 2.23
C ILE A 369 6.47 2.19 0.71
N TYR A 370 7.21 3.04 0.00
CA TYR A 370 7.47 2.90 -1.43
C TYR A 370 8.96 2.80 -1.71
N THR A 371 9.35 1.84 -2.54
CA THR A 371 10.71 1.78 -3.09
C THR A 371 10.70 1.52 -4.59
N ASP A 372 11.54 2.25 -5.32
CA ASP A 372 11.77 2.07 -6.76
C ASP A 372 13.21 1.58 -7.02
N GLY A 373 13.37 0.54 -7.82
CA GLY A 373 14.63 -0.19 -7.96
C GLY A 373 14.94 -1.09 -6.75
N ASN A 374 16.17 -1.64 -6.70
CA ASN A 374 16.57 -2.63 -5.69
C ASN A 374 16.30 -2.17 -4.26
N ALA A 375 15.71 -3.04 -3.42
CA ALA A 375 15.42 -2.73 -2.03
C ALA A 375 15.36 -3.96 -1.11
N GLU A 376 15.84 -3.79 0.13
CA GLU A 376 15.54 -4.68 1.25
C GLU A 376 14.58 -3.97 2.21
N VAL A 377 13.35 -4.47 2.33
CA VAL A 377 12.29 -3.95 3.20
C VAL A 377 12.02 -5.01 4.27
N ILE A 378 12.54 -4.82 5.48
CA ILE A 378 12.63 -5.87 6.50
C ILE A 378 12.04 -5.44 7.85
N ASN A 379 11.20 -6.27 8.45
CA ASN A 379 10.68 -6.10 9.82
C ASN A 379 10.01 -4.74 10.09
N ASN A 380 9.47 -4.07 9.07
CA ASN A 380 8.75 -2.80 9.25
C ASN A 380 7.31 -3.06 9.68
N GLU A 381 6.74 -2.11 10.41
CA GLU A 381 5.34 -2.10 10.82
C GLU A 381 4.62 -0.97 10.08
N VAL A 382 3.59 -1.31 9.29
CA VAL A 382 2.77 -0.37 8.54
C VAL A 382 1.31 -0.53 8.96
N ARG A 383 0.67 0.55 9.42
CA ARG A 383 -0.75 0.52 9.84
C ARG A 383 -1.56 1.71 9.35
N ASN A 384 -2.83 1.46 8.99
CA ASN A 384 -3.84 2.48 8.65
C ASN A 384 -3.39 3.40 7.50
N VAL A 385 -3.33 2.88 6.28
CA VAL A 385 -2.83 3.62 5.11
C VAL A 385 -3.86 3.76 3.99
N GLY A 386 -3.80 4.90 3.29
CA GLY A 386 -4.75 5.31 2.24
C GLY A 386 -4.52 4.67 0.87
N SER A 387 -3.38 4.02 0.67
CA SER A 387 -3.04 3.22 -0.51
C SER A 387 -2.55 1.83 -0.08
N ASP A 388 -1.49 1.31 -0.72
CA ASP A 388 -0.85 0.06 -0.32
C ASP A 388 -0.03 0.21 0.97
N GLY A 389 0.09 -0.89 1.72
CA GLY A 389 1.00 -0.96 2.88
C GLY A 389 2.46 -0.80 2.47
N ILE A 390 2.92 -1.71 1.62
CA ILE A 390 4.26 -1.68 1.01
C ILE A 390 4.09 -1.82 -0.51
N TYR A 391 4.55 -0.82 -1.26
CA TYR A 391 4.61 -0.88 -2.72
C TYR A 391 6.06 -0.85 -3.19
N VAL A 392 6.48 -1.90 -3.91
CA VAL A 392 7.79 -1.96 -4.55
C VAL A 392 7.66 -1.98 -6.07
N ASN A 393 8.46 -1.15 -6.74
CA ASN A 393 8.48 -1.03 -8.20
C ASN A 393 9.87 -1.37 -8.78
N GLY A 394 9.95 -2.50 -9.50
CA GLY A 394 11.16 -3.01 -10.16
C GLY A 394 12.25 -3.53 -9.21
N GLY A 395 13.39 -3.92 -9.78
CA GLY A 395 14.61 -4.26 -9.04
C GLY A 395 14.74 -5.72 -8.58
N ILE A 396 15.81 -6.00 -7.84
CA ILE A 396 15.96 -7.21 -7.02
C ILE A 396 15.51 -6.84 -5.61
N ILE A 397 14.48 -7.52 -5.12
CA ILE A 397 13.74 -7.10 -3.92
C ILE A 397 13.74 -8.19 -2.85
N LYS A 398 13.86 -7.78 -1.59
CA LYS A 398 13.61 -8.63 -0.42
C LYS A 398 12.61 -7.95 0.52
N ILE A 399 11.41 -8.50 0.64
CA ILE A 399 10.35 -8.03 1.53
C ILE A 399 10.16 -9.09 2.62
N THR A 400 10.78 -8.93 3.79
CA THR A 400 10.82 -10.00 4.81
C THR A 400 10.36 -9.55 6.19
N GLY A 401 9.49 -10.32 6.85
CA GLY A 401 9.14 -10.11 8.26
C GLY A 401 8.31 -8.87 8.57
N ASN A 402 7.78 -8.18 7.56
CA ASN A 402 7.00 -6.95 7.76
C ASN A 402 5.59 -7.26 8.27
N THR A 403 5.03 -6.37 9.08
CA THR A 403 3.64 -6.41 9.53
C THR A 403 2.87 -5.28 8.87
N VAL A 404 1.83 -5.60 8.10
CA VAL A 404 0.97 -4.65 7.39
C VAL A 404 -0.48 -4.83 7.85
N VAL A 405 -1.13 -3.77 8.32
CA VAL A 405 -2.52 -3.80 8.82
C VAL A 405 -3.33 -2.63 8.27
N ASN A 406 -4.56 -2.88 7.83
CA ASN A 406 -5.52 -1.85 7.38
C ASN A 406 -4.97 -0.98 6.24
N SER A 407 -4.70 -1.63 5.09
CA SER A 407 -4.31 -0.97 3.84
C SER A 407 -5.55 -0.74 2.98
N SER A 408 -5.68 0.46 2.41
CA SER A 408 -6.86 0.78 1.58
C SER A 408 -6.78 0.26 0.15
N TRP A 409 -5.62 -0.23 -0.27
CA TRP A 409 -5.41 -1.00 -1.51
C TRP A 409 -4.84 -2.39 -1.16
N ASP A 410 -3.73 -2.81 -1.76
CA ASP A 410 -3.10 -4.09 -1.47
C ASP A 410 -2.28 -4.00 -0.18
N GLY A 411 -2.10 -5.10 0.55
CA GLY A 411 -1.22 -5.11 1.71
C GLY A 411 0.25 -4.95 1.30
N ILE A 412 0.70 -5.81 0.40
CA ILE A 412 2.02 -5.71 -0.27
C ILE A 412 1.81 -5.83 -1.77
N ARG A 413 2.23 -4.82 -2.53
CA ARG A 413 2.23 -4.82 -4.00
C ARG A 413 3.66 -4.81 -4.52
N TYR A 414 3.97 -5.70 -5.45
CA TYR A 414 5.24 -5.75 -6.17
C TYR A 414 4.98 -5.74 -7.68
N THR A 415 5.41 -4.67 -8.36
CA THR A 415 5.30 -4.55 -9.82
C THR A 415 6.68 -4.47 -10.46
N GLY A 416 6.95 -5.21 -11.53
CA GLY A 416 8.23 -5.05 -12.23
C GLY A 416 8.49 -6.04 -13.34
N TYR A 417 8.52 -5.56 -14.59
CA TYR A 417 8.87 -6.38 -15.75
C TYR A 417 10.24 -7.06 -15.56
N GLN A 418 10.26 -8.39 -15.66
CA GLN A 418 11.49 -9.21 -15.51
C GLN A 418 12.23 -8.99 -14.18
N SER A 419 11.54 -8.44 -13.16
CA SER A 419 12.07 -8.27 -11.81
C SER A 419 11.81 -9.54 -10.99
N THR A 420 12.65 -9.81 -9.99
CA THR A 420 12.57 -10.99 -9.10
C THR A 420 12.72 -10.56 -7.65
N GLY A 421 12.15 -11.31 -6.71
CA GLY A 421 12.32 -11.02 -5.29
C GLY A 421 12.00 -12.17 -4.35
N ILE A 422 12.33 -11.96 -3.09
CA ILE A 422 12.00 -12.83 -1.97
C ILE A 422 10.98 -12.08 -1.10
N ILE A 423 9.74 -12.56 -1.05
CA ILE A 423 8.67 -11.99 -0.24
C ILE A 423 8.27 -13.03 0.80
N SER A 424 8.75 -12.88 2.04
CA SER A 424 8.64 -13.95 3.03
C SER A 424 8.40 -13.54 4.48
N GLN A 425 7.72 -14.40 5.24
CA GLN A 425 7.46 -14.18 6.68
C GLN A 425 6.70 -12.88 6.99
N ASN A 426 6.03 -12.27 6.00
CA ASN A 426 5.24 -11.06 6.24
C ASN A 426 3.87 -11.43 6.83
N THR A 427 3.37 -10.61 7.75
CA THR A 427 2.00 -10.70 8.29
C THR A 427 1.18 -9.58 7.69
N ILE A 428 0.08 -9.91 7.00
CA ILE A 428 -0.77 -8.97 6.28
C ILE A 428 -2.21 -9.15 6.75
N GLN A 429 -2.86 -8.04 7.12
CA GLN A 429 -4.21 -8.04 7.67
C GLN A 429 -5.04 -6.85 7.17
N ASP A 430 -6.34 -7.06 6.98
CA ASP A 430 -7.34 -6.04 6.66
C ASP A 430 -6.99 -5.20 5.43
N SER A 431 -6.53 -5.83 4.36
CA SER A 431 -6.26 -5.15 3.08
C SER A 431 -7.54 -5.06 2.25
N LYS A 432 -7.92 -3.87 1.78
CA LYS A 432 -9.21 -3.71 1.06
C LYS A 432 -9.20 -4.26 -0.36
N GLN A 433 -8.02 -4.43 -0.97
CA GLN A 433 -7.82 -5.21 -2.20
C GLN A 433 -7.15 -6.53 -1.83
N ASN A 434 -6.05 -6.91 -2.48
CA ASN A 434 -5.39 -8.18 -2.23
C ASN A 434 -4.50 -8.10 -0.98
N GLY A 435 -4.21 -9.23 -0.35
CA GLY A 435 -3.19 -9.28 0.70
C GLY A 435 -1.80 -9.04 0.10
N LEU A 436 -1.43 -9.86 -0.86
CA LEU A 436 -0.15 -9.82 -1.56
C LEU A 436 -0.36 -9.92 -3.07
N HIS A 437 0.20 -8.98 -3.83
CA HIS A 437 -0.02 -8.85 -5.28
C HIS A 437 1.31 -8.71 -6.03
N LEU A 438 1.59 -9.66 -6.92
CA LEU A 438 2.71 -9.64 -7.87
C LEU A 438 2.19 -9.37 -9.28
N LEU A 439 2.73 -8.36 -9.96
CA LEU A 439 2.30 -7.94 -11.30
C LEU A 439 3.50 -7.80 -12.25
N ASN A 440 3.51 -8.61 -13.31
CA ASN A 440 4.60 -8.73 -14.32
C ASN A 440 5.97 -9.21 -13.78
N VAL A 441 6.02 -9.70 -12.54
CA VAL A 441 7.23 -10.10 -11.80
C VAL A 441 7.58 -11.57 -12.09
N GLN A 442 8.83 -11.90 -12.42
CA GLN A 442 9.22 -13.26 -12.79
C GLN A 442 10.12 -13.90 -11.73
N GLY A 443 10.07 -15.23 -11.59
CA GLY A 443 11.08 -15.98 -10.85
C GLY A 443 11.20 -15.61 -9.38
N SER A 444 10.10 -15.23 -8.71
CA SER A 444 10.12 -14.78 -7.31
C SER A 444 9.85 -15.92 -6.33
N THR A 445 10.35 -15.80 -5.10
CA THR A 445 9.99 -16.70 -3.99
C THR A 445 9.04 -16.00 -3.05
N VAL A 446 7.80 -16.50 -2.92
CA VAL A 446 6.78 -16.00 -2.00
C VAL A 446 6.56 -17.06 -0.93
N SER A 447 7.06 -16.86 0.30
CA SER A 447 7.05 -17.95 1.29
C SER A 447 6.80 -17.62 2.75
N ALA A 448 6.09 -18.50 3.45
CA ALA A 448 5.77 -18.35 4.88
C ALA A 448 5.07 -17.03 5.26
N ASN A 449 4.34 -16.40 4.33
CA ASN A 449 3.54 -15.22 4.63
C ASN A 449 2.20 -15.63 5.28
N ILE A 450 1.72 -14.83 6.23
CA ILE A 450 0.43 -15.01 6.90
C ILE A 450 -0.47 -13.86 6.44
N ILE A 451 -1.59 -14.18 5.80
CA ILE A 451 -2.48 -13.22 5.16
C ILE A 451 -3.90 -13.43 5.68
N SER A 452 -4.57 -12.36 6.09
CA SER A 452 -5.93 -12.40 6.64
C SER A 452 -6.79 -11.22 6.16
N ASN A 453 -8.10 -11.44 6.07
CA ASN A 453 -9.12 -10.38 5.85
C ASN A 453 -8.89 -9.54 4.58
N SER A 454 -8.54 -10.17 3.47
CA SER A 454 -8.35 -9.48 2.18
C SER A 454 -9.68 -9.22 1.48
N GLY A 455 -9.91 -7.99 1.02
CA GLY A 455 -11.13 -7.59 0.31
C GLY A 455 -11.21 -8.09 -1.13
N GLY A 456 -10.07 -8.45 -1.71
CA GLY A 456 -9.91 -9.19 -2.96
C GLY A 456 -9.43 -10.62 -2.69
N SER A 457 -8.31 -11.01 -3.31
CA SER A 457 -7.66 -12.31 -3.09
C SER A 457 -6.58 -12.23 -2.01
N GLY A 458 -6.30 -13.31 -1.29
CA GLY A 458 -5.18 -13.32 -0.34
C GLY A 458 -3.84 -13.16 -1.05
N ILE A 459 -3.60 -13.96 -2.08
CA ILE A 459 -2.45 -13.88 -2.98
C ILE A 459 -2.94 -13.67 -4.42
N SER A 460 -2.39 -12.69 -5.15
CA SER A 460 -2.62 -12.49 -6.59
C SER A 460 -1.29 -12.52 -7.34
N LEU A 461 -1.17 -13.37 -8.37
CA LEU A 461 -0.06 -13.36 -9.32
C LEU A 461 -0.62 -13.08 -10.73
N GLU A 462 -0.32 -11.90 -11.25
CA GLU A 462 -0.74 -11.46 -12.58
C GLU A 462 0.46 -11.36 -13.52
N GLN A 463 0.46 -12.14 -14.60
CA GLN A 463 1.52 -12.22 -15.61
C GLN A 463 2.91 -12.50 -14.99
N SER A 464 2.94 -13.27 -13.89
CA SER A 464 4.07 -13.38 -12.97
C SER A 464 4.55 -14.82 -12.82
N ALA A 465 5.25 -15.32 -13.84
CA ALA A 465 5.57 -16.74 -14.01
C ALA A 465 6.91 -17.15 -13.36
N ASN A 466 7.17 -18.46 -13.36
CA ASN A 466 8.37 -19.12 -12.85
C ASN A 466 8.63 -18.92 -11.35
N SER A 467 7.62 -18.51 -10.59
CA SER A 467 7.74 -18.23 -9.16
C SER A 467 7.62 -19.50 -8.31
N LEU A 468 8.17 -19.46 -7.10
CA LEU A 468 7.97 -20.47 -6.05
C LEU A 468 7.11 -19.86 -4.94
N VAL A 469 5.86 -20.29 -4.84
CA VAL A 469 4.92 -19.85 -3.80
C VAL A 469 4.76 -20.98 -2.79
N THR A 470 5.32 -20.86 -1.58
CA THR A 470 5.39 -22.00 -0.65
C THR A 470 5.17 -21.70 0.83
N SER A 471 4.47 -22.59 1.52
CA SER A 471 4.22 -22.51 2.98
C SER A 471 3.48 -21.25 3.44
N ASN A 472 2.74 -20.57 2.56
CA ASN A 472 1.93 -19.40 2.92
C ASN A 472 0.60 -19.85 3.55
N SER A 473 0.07 -19.05 4.47
CA SER A 473 -1.23 -19.24 5.11
C SER A 473 -2.14 -18.06 4.78
N VAL A 474 -3.30 -18.33 4.21
CA VAL A 474 -4.28 -17.33 3.76
C VAL A 474 -5.64 -17.63 4.36
N THR A 475 -6.26 -16.61 4.96
CA THR A 475 -7.57 -16.72 5.59
C THR A 475 -8.49 -15.53 5.34
N SER A 476 -9.80 -15.76 5.42
CA SER A 476 -10.86 -14.73 5.36
C SER A 476 -10.74 -13.76 4.16
N SER A 477 -10.40 -14.28 2.98
CA SER A 477 -10.33 -13.50 1.74
C SER A 477 -11.69 -13.49 1.04
N LYS A 478 -12.16 -12.33 0.54
CA LYS A 478 -13.52 -12.22 0.00
C LYS A 478 -13.72 -12.85 -1.38
N LEU A 479 -12.66 -12.93 -2.19
CA LEU A 479 -12.72 -13.53 -3.53
C LEU A 479 -12.07 -14.91 -3.55
N PHE A 480 -10.74 -14.97 -3.46
CA PHE A 480 -9.98 -16.21 -3.56
C PHE A 480 -8.89 -16.28 -2.50
N GLY A 481 -8.48 -17.49 -2.12
CA GLY A 481 -7.26 -17.69 -1.36
C GLY A 481 -6.04 -17.35 -2.22
N MET A 482 -6.09 -17.76 -3.48
CA MET A 482 -5.12 -17.38 -4.49
C MET A 482 -5.75 -17.18 -5.87
N TYR A 483 -5.37 -16.11 -6.55
CA TYR A 483 -5.75 -15.82 -7.93
C TYR A 483 -4.51 -15.82 -8.83
N LEU A 484 -4.56 -16.59 -9.92
CA LEU A 484 -3.47 -16.74 -10.88
C LEU A 484 -3.96 -16.33 -12.26
N TYR A 485 -3.42 -15.23 -12.80
CA TYR A 485 -3.70 -14.76 -14.15
C TYR A 485 -2.45 -14.90 -15.04
N SER A 486 -2.40 -15.96 -15.86
CA SER A 486 -1.25 -16.24 -16.75
C SER A 486 0.10 -16.28 -16.01
N SER A 487 0.17 -17.00 -14.88
CA SER A 487 1.31 -17.00 -13.97
C SER A 487 1.85 -18.41 -13.67
N PRO A 488 2.16 -19.24 -14.70
CA PRO A 488 2.65 -20.61 -14.53
C PRO A 488 3.88 -20.65 -13.60
N SER A 489 3.76 -21.37 -12.49
CA SER A 489 4.65 -21.31 -11.32
C SER A 489 4.53 -22.59 -10.48
N THR A 490 5.41 -22.75 -9.48
CA THR A 490 5.36 -23.86 -8.52
C THR A 490 4.76 -23.41 -7.20
N PHE A 491 3.77 -24.16 -6.71
CA PHE A 491 3.00 -23.90 -5.50
C PHE A 491 3.11 -25.08 -4.54
N SER A 492 3.61 -24.91 -3.32
CA SER A 492 3.74 -26.04 -2.39
C SER A 492 3.50 -25.74 -0.92
N ASN A 493 2.86 -26.66 -0.20
CA ASN A 493 2.61 -26.56 1.24
C ASN A 493 1.80 -25.31 1.67
N ASN A 494 1.08 -24.64 0.77
CA ASN A 494 0.25 -23.49 1.12
C ASN A 494 -1.10 -23.94 1.72
N VAL A 495 -1.66 -23.11 2.60
CA VAL A 495 -2.94 -23.34 3.28
C VAL A 495 -3.87 -22.16 2.97
N PHE A 496 -5.02 -22.45 2.37
CA PHE A 496 -6.05 -21.46 2.05
C PHE A 496 -7.39 -21.87 2.70
N SER A 497 -8.10 -20.96 3.36
CA SER A 497 -9.51 -21.20 3.75
C SER A 497 -10.52 -20.95 2.62
N GLU A 498 -10.01 -20.52 1.48
CA GLU A 498 -10.72 -20.15 0.25
C GLU A 498 -10.10 -20.87 -0.96
N GLU A 499 -10.74 -20.76 -2.11
CA GLU A 499 -10.34 -21.46 -3.33
C GLU A 499 -9.15 -20.83 -4.06
N ILE A 500 -8.56 -21.64 -4.93
CA ILE A 500 -7.57 -21.22 -5.92
C ILE A 500 -8.29 -21.04 -7.25
N ALA A 501 -8.08 -19.87 -7.88
CA ALA A 501 -8.57 -19.59 -9.22
C ALA A 501 -7.41 -19.49 -10.22
N ILE A 502 -7.55 -20.21 -11.33
CA ILE A 502 -6.60 -20.22 -12.45
C ILE A 502 -7.30 -19.64 -13.68
N ASP A 503 -6.87 -18.45 -14.10
CA ASP A 503 -7.29 -17.78 -15.34
C ASP A 503 -6.12 -17.71 -16.33
N ASN A 504 -6.34 -18.31 -17.51
CA ASN A 504 -5.36 -18.48 -18.57
C ASN A 504 -5.75 -17.68 -19.83
N GLN A 505 -6.19 -16.44 -19.63
CA GLN A 505 -6.62 -15.44 -20.63
C GLN A 505 -7.89 -15.78 -21.41
N GLY A 506 -8.61 -14.71 -21.76
CA GLY A 506 -9.91 -14.79 -22.41
C GLY A 506 -9.89 -15.29 -23.86
N ALA A 507 -11.06 -15.71 -24.30
CA ALA A 507 -11.43 -16.19 -25.64
C ALA A 507 -10.93 -17.58 -26.07
N THR A 508 -9.65 -17.95 -25.88
CA THR A 508 -9.16 -19.29 -26.28
C THR A 508 -8.04 -19.80 -25.37
N SER A 509 -8.39 -20.47 -24.27
CA SER A 509 -7.41 -21.27 -23.51
C SER A 509 -6.91 -22.45 -24.34
N THR A 510 -5.62 -22.77 -24.26
CA THR A 510 -5.03 -24.01 -24.81
C THR A 510 -4.48 -24.89 -23.70
N VAL A 511 -4.23 -26.17 -23.98
CA VAL A 511 -3.64 -27.10 -23.00
C VAL A 511 -2.33 -26.57 -22.42
N ASP A 512 -1.44 -26.03 -23.27
CA ASP A 512 -0.14 -25.47 -22.89
C ASP A 512 -0.23 -24.40 -21.79
N THR A 513 -1.33 -23.64 -21.75
CA THR A 513 -1.52 -22.60 -20.72
C THR A 513 -1.68 -23.18 -19.31
N TYR A 514 -2.13 -24.43 -19.17
CA TYR A 514 -2.25 -25.12 -17.89
C TYR A 514 -1.01 -25.97 -17.54
N LEU A 515 -0.29 -26.51 -18.53
CA LEU A 515 0.87 -27.39 -18.29
C LEU A 515 2.03 -26.73 -17.50
N GLY A 516 2.08 -25.39 -17.46
CA GLY A 516 3.12 -24.65 -16.74
C GLY A 516 2.90 -24.48 -15.22
N TYR A 517 1.77 -24.92 -14.66
CA TYR A 517 1.52 -24.85 -13.22
C TYR A 517 1.91 -26.16 -12.53
N SER A 518 2.47 -26.09 -11.32
CA SER A 518 2.76 -27.27 -10.49
C SER A 518 2.29 -27.04 -9.06
N PHE A 519 1.46 -27.95 -8.52
CA PHE A 519 0.95 -27.88 -7.15
C PHE A 519 1.30 -29.14 -6.38
N THR A 520 1.86 -29.01 -5.17
CA THR A 520 2.19 -30.14 -4.30
C THR A 520 1.85 -29.85 -2.83
N SER A 521 1.16 -30.76 -2.15
CA SER A 521 0.85 -30.65 -0.71
C SER A 521 0.14 -29.35 -0.28
N ASN A 522 -0.60 -28.68 -1.17
CA ASN A 522 -1.41 -27.51 -0.81
C ASN A 522 -2.75 -27.97 -0.23
N THR A 523 -3.37 -27.14 0.61
CA THR A 523 -4.72 -27.37 1.14
C THR A 523 -5.63 -26.18 0.87
N VAL A 524 -6.88 -26.50 0.54
CA VAL A 524 -7.98 -25.58 0.27
C VAL A 524 -9.12 -25.98 1.19
N ARG A 525 -9.60 -25.05 2.02
CA ARG A 525 -10.68 -25.26 3.01
C ARG A 525 -10.44 -26.43 3.98
N GLY A 526 -9.17 -26.68 4.31
CA GLY A 526 -8.74 -27.73 5.25
C GLY A 526 -8.58 -29.14 4.65
N ALA A 527 -8.87 -29.33 3.36
CA ALA A 527 -8.64 -30.59 2.64
C ALA A 527 -7.63 -30.39 1.48
N PRO A 528 -7.04 -31.45 0.90
CA PRO A 528 -5.99 -31.30 -0.10
C PRO A 528 -6.48 -30.64 -1.39
N PHE A 529 -5.65 -29.78 -1.98
CA PHE A 529 -5.88 -29.29 -3.34
C PHE A 529 -5.29 -30.28 -4.35
N VAL A 530 -6.12 -30.75 -5.29
CA VAL A 530 -5.70 -31.69 -6.32
C VAL A 530 -5.52 -30.97 -7.65
N TYR A 531 -4.35 -31.12 -8.25
CA TYR A 531 -4.01 -30.60 -9.57
C TYR A 531 -3.30 -31.71 -10.35
N ILE A 532 -4.02 -32.40 -11.23
CA ILE A 532 -3.49 -33.51 -12.02
C ILE A 532 -3.21 -33.00 -13.45
N ILE A 533 -1.98 -33.18 -13.92
CA ILE A 533 -1.57 -33.01 -15.32
C ILE A 533 -1.06 -34.37 -15.81
N ASP A 534 -1.42 -34.75 -17.04
CA ASP A 534 -0.91 -35.94 -17.75
C ASP A 534 -1.00 -37.24 -16.90
N GLY A 535 -2.02 -37.34 -16.06
CA GLY A 535 -2.13 -38.35 -15.01
C GLY A 535 -3.38 -39.23 -15.13
N THR A 536 -3.42 -40.27 -14.30
CA THR A 536 -4.47 -41.31 -14.31
C THR A 536 -4.83 -41.76 -12.88
N THR A 537 -4.68 -40.88 -11.88
CA THR A 537 -4.84 -41.25 -10.46
C THR A 537 -6.24 -40.90 -9.97
N ASP A 538 -6.99 -41.93 -9.54
CA ASP A 538 -8.32 -41.78 -8.97
C ASP A 538 -8.35 -40.98 -7.67
N ILE A 539 -9.44 -40.23 -7.49
CA ILE A 539 -9.72 -39.38 -6.34
C ILE A 539 -10.82 -40.05 -5.50
N THR A 540 -10.38 -40.82 -4.50
CA THR A 540 -11.24 -41.67 -3.63
C THR A 540 -11.37 -41.15 -2.20
N THR A 541 -10.84 -39.96 -1.93
CA THR A 541 -10.92 -39.29 -0.62
C THR A 541 -11.42 -37.85 -0.79
N GLN A 542 -11.89 -37.23 0.28
CA GLN A 542 -12.37 -35.84 0.29
C GLN A 542 -11.25 -34.86 -0.10
N GLN A 543 -11.50 -34.04 -1.12
CA GLN A 543 -10.61 -32.96 -1.53
C GLN A 543 -11.14 -31.59 -1.12
N GLY A 544 -10.25 -30.60 -1.12
CA GLY A 544 -10.58 -29.19 -0.92
C GLY A 544 -11.07 -28.51 -2.19
N GLN A 545 -10.46 -28.85 -3.32
CA GLN A 545 -10.84 -28.41 -4.67
C GLN A 545 -10.04 -29.26 -5.68
N ILE A 546 -10.61 -29.52 -6.86
CA ILE A 546 -10.06 -30.41 -7.89
C ILE A 546 -9.89 -29.67 -9.21
N TYR A 547 -8.69 -29.82 -9.79
CA TYR A 547 -8.36 -29.49 -11.16
C TYR A 547 -7.74 -30.72 -11.85
N ILE A 548 -8.31 -31.12 -12.99
CA ILE A 548 -7.77 -32.20 -13.85
C ILE A 548 -7.48 -31.62 -15.24
N VAL A 549 -6.26 -31.81 -15.72
CA VAL A 549 -5.73 -31.19 -16.94
C VAL A 549 -5.06 -32.26 -17.81
N ASN A 550 -5.35 -32.25 -19.12
CA ASN A 550 -4.73 -33.13 -20.12
C ASN A 550 -4.64 -34.62 -19.71
N SER A 551 -5.64 -35.12 -18.97
CA SER A 551 -5.62 -36.43 -18.33
C SER A 551 -6.73 -37.32 -18.87
N ASP A 552 -6.59 -38.65 -18.74
CA ASP A 552 -7.60 -39.62 -19.19
C ASP A 552 -7.93 -40.63 -18.09
N GLY A 553 -9.22 -40.98 -17.96
CA GLY A 553 -9.65 -42.16 -17.21
C GLY A 553 -9.54 -42.04 -15.68
N ILE A 554 -9.81 -40.86 -15.11
CA ILE A 554 -9.80 -40.61 -13.66
C ILE A 554 -11.22 -40.66 -13.09
N ALA A 555 -11.43 -41.44 -12.03
CA ALA A 555 -12.66 -41.41 -11.23
C ALA A 555 -12.53 -40.47 -10.01
N ILE A 556 -13.58 -39.70 -9.75
CA ILE A 556 -13.79 -38.86 -8.57
C ILE A 556 -14.99 -39.45 -7.83
N THR A 557 -14.77 -39.99 -6.64
CA THR A 557 -15.80 -40.77 -5.93
C THR A 557 -16.03 -40.25 -4.52
N ASN A 558 -17.27 -40.32 -4.03
CA ASN A 558 -17.64 -40.06 -2.64
C ASN A 558 -17.15 -38.72 -2.05
N ASN A 559 -17.08 -37.66 -2.87
CA ASN A 559 -16.65 -36.34 -2.43
C ASN A 559 -17.85 -35.45 -2.07
N ASN A 560 -17.71 -34.62 -1.03
CA ASN A 560 -18.71 -33.64 -0.61
C ASN A 560 -18.15 -32.21 -0.74
N PHE A 561 -18.63 -31.46 -1.72
CA PHE A 561 -18.25 -30.07 -1.98
C PHE A 561 -19.41 -29.15 -1.61
N ALA A 562 -19.38 -28.63 -0.38
CA ALA A 562 -20.38 -27.69 0.12
C ALA A 562 -19.85 -26.24 0.19
N ASN A 563 -20.62 -25.28 -0.32
CA ASN A 563 -20.37 -23.85 -0.25
C ASN A 563 -19.12 -23.36 -1.03
N HIS A 564 -18.74 -24.04 -2.12
CA HIS A 564 -17.57 -23.70 -2.95
C HIS A 564 -17.90 -22.61 -3.99
N GLN A 565 -16.92 -22.08 -4.72
CA GLN A 565 -17.20 -21.27 -5.92
C GLN A 565 -17.20 -22.15 -7.18
N ILE A 566 -16.10 -22.88 -7.38
CA ILE A 566 -15.92 -23.91 -8.41
C ILE A 566 -15.09 -25.06 -7.81
N PRO A 567 -15.73 -26.10 -7.24
CA PRO A 567 -15.01 -27.19 -6.57
C PRO A 567 -14.33 -28.16 -7.54
N ILE A 568 -14.90 -28.37 -8.73
CA ILE A 568 -14.36 -29.27 -9.76
C ILE A 568 -14.21 -28.52 -11.09
N THR A 569 -12.98 -28.41 -11.58
CA THR A 569 -12.67 -28.01 -12.96
C THR A 569 -11.95 -29.13 -13.68
N ILE A 570 -12.38 -29.48 -14.89
CA ILE A 570 -11.57 -30.28 -15.82
C ILE A 570 -11.27 -29.49 -17.09
N ALA A 571 -10.09 -29.66 -17.66
CA ALA A 571 -9.64 -28.99 -18.87
C ALA A 571 -8.86 -29.96 -19.75
N PHE A 572 -9.20 -30.00 -21.05
CA PHE A 572 -8.53 -30.86 -22.05
C PHE A 572 -8.42 -32.34 -21.65
N SER A 573 -9.38 -32.86 -20.85
CA SER A 573 -9.28 -34.17 -20.21
C SER A 573 -10.46 -35.07 -20.54
N THR A 574 -10.21 -36.34 -20.79
CA THR A 574 -11.20 -37.31 -21.28
C THR A 574 -11.50 -38.43 -20.28
N SER A 575 -12.63 -39.12 -20.49
CA SER A 575 -13.02 -40.31 -19.74
C SER A 575 -13.07 -40.10 -18.22
N ILE A 576 -13.29 -38.86 -17.76
CA ILE A 576 -13.38 -38.52 -16.34
C ILE A 576 -14.72 -39.01 -15.81
N VAL A 577 -14.76 -39.56 -14.61
CA VAL A 577 -16.00 -40.01 -13.96
C VAL A 577 -16.17 -39.29 -12.64
N LEU A 578 -17.33 -38.73 -12.37
CA LEU A 578 -17.77 -38.23 -11.07
C LEU A 578 -18.89 -39.13 -10.57
N GLU A 579 -18.69 -39.84 -9.47
CA GLU A 579 -19.61 -40.86 -8.96
C GLU A 579 -19.93 -40.63 -7.47
N ALA A 580 -21.18 -40.88 -7.09
CA ALA A 580 -21.66 -40.88 -5.69
C ALA A 580 -21.26 -39.62 -4.89
N SER A 581 -21.21 -38.45 -5.56
CA SER A 581 -20.67 -37.21 -4.99
C SER A 581 -21.75 -36.15 -4.78
N ILE A 582 -21.55 -35.28 -3.79
CA ILE A 582 -22.51 -34.26 -3.34
C ILE A 582 -21.87 -32.88 -3.54
N LEU A 583 -22.50 -32.02 -4.33
CA LEU A 583 -22.02 -30.69 -4.65
C LEU A 583 -23.14 -29.69 -4.33
N THR A 584 -23.01 -28.92 -3.25
CA THR A 584 -24.12 -28.14 -2.69
C THR A 584 -23.76 -26.69 -2.36
N ASN A 585 -24.71 -25.76 -2.54
CA ASN A 585 -24.57 -24.34 -2.16
C ASN A 585 -23.42 -23.59 -2.88
N ASN A 586 -23.04 -23.99 -4.09
CA ASN A 586 -21.84 -23.46 -4.76
C ASN A 586 -22.11 -22.11 -5.45
N SER A 587 -21.18 -21.16 -5.49
CA SER A 587 -21.49 -19.78 -5.89
C SER A 587 -21.38 -19.46 -7.38
N ILE A 588 -20.64 -20.25 -8.18
CA ILE A 588 -20.48 -20.02 -9.63
C ILE A 588 -20.90 -21.26 -10.42
N TYR A 589 -20.17 -22.37 -10.28
CA TYR A 589 -20.48 -23.64 -10.94
C TYR A 589 -20.21 -24.79 -9.97
N ALA A 590 -21.00 -25.87 -10.01
CA ALA A 590 -20.63 -27.10 -9.30
C ALA A 590 -19.57 -27.88 -10.08
N VAL A 591 -19.73 -27.98 -11.41
CA VAL A 591 -18.75 -28.62 -12.31
C VAL A 591 -18.48 -27.71 -13.51
N ARG A 592 -17.20 -27.50 -13.84
CA ARG A 592 -16.77 -26.79 -15.04
C ARG A 592 -15.92 -27.69 -15.94
N ILE A 593 -16.35 -27.92 -17.18
CA ILE A 593 -15.65 -28.72 -18.19
C ILE A 593 -15.19 -27.79 -19.32
N ILE A 594 -13.87 -27.66 -19.53
CA ILE A 594 -13.25 -26.69 -20.43
C ILE A 594 -12.72 -27.38 -21.69
N GLY A 595 -13.07 -26.82 -22.86
CA GLY A 595 -12.61 -27.26 -24.18
C GLY A 595 -13.39 -28.45 -24.76
N LEU A 596 -13.65 -28.39 -26.07
CA LEU A 596 -14.60 -29.28 -26.80
C LEU A 596 -14.23 -30.77 -26.78
N GLN A 597 -12.95 -31.09 -26.65
CA GLN A 597 -12.43 -32.47 -26.59
C GLN A 597 -12.56 -33.12 -25.20
N SER A 598 -12.88 -32.36 -24.16
CA SER A 598 -12.99 -32.88 -22.80
C SER A 598 -14.25 -33.73 -22.65
N SER A 599 -14.21 -34.76 -21.79
CA SER A 599 -15.36 -35.62 -21.53
C SER A 599 -15.47 -36.05 -20.07
N MET A 600 -16.68 -35.95 -19.52
CA MET A 600 -17.01 -36.38 -18.16
C MET A 600 -18.29 -37.24 -18.14
N LYS A 601 -18.34 -38.23 -17.25
CA LYS A 601 -19.56 -38.92 -16.83
C LYS A 601 -19.90 -38.53 -15.41
N ILE A 602 -21.16 -38.19 -15.13
CA ILE A 602 -21.66 -37.86 -13.79
C ILE A 602 -22.72 -38.90 -13.43
N LEU A 603 -22.44 -39.70 -12.40
CA LEU A 603 -23.19 -40.87 -11.99
C LEU A 603 -23.61 -40.74 -10.52
N ASP A 604 -24.85 -41.10 -10.21
CA ASP A 604 -25.33 -41.28 -8.82
C ASP A 604 -25.07 -40.06 -7.89
N SER A 605 -24.99 -38.87 -8.47
CA SER A 605 -24.48 -37.65 -7.80
C SER A 605 -25.59 -36.63 -7.58
N THR A 606 -25.39 -35.75 -6.59
CA THR A 606 -26.33 -34.65 -6.28
C THR A 606 -25.63 -33.31 -6.45
N ILE A 607 -26.17 -32.46 -7.32
CA ILE A 607 -25.74 -31.08 -7.57
C ILE A 607 -26.93 -30.18 -7.23
N SER A 608 -26.82 -29.35 -6.21
CA SER A 608 -27.92 -28.47 -5.82
C SER A 608 -27.55 -27.13 -5.20
N ASN A 609 -28.50 -26.19 -5.20
CA ASN A 609 -28.34 -24.84 -4.64
C ASN A 609 -27.13 -24.07 -5.22
N THR A 610 -26.71 -24.36 -6.45
CA THR A 610 -25.65 -23.59 -7.11
C THR A 610 -26.21 -22.21 -7.48
N HIS A 611 -25.55 -21.13 -7.11
CA HIS A 611 -25.98 -19.76 -7.40
C HIS A 611 -25.76 -19.33 -8.86
N GLY A 612 -24.93 -20.08 -9.60
CA GLY A 612 -24.92 -20.08 -11.07
C GLY A 612 -25.41 -21.42 -11.62
N THR A 613 -24.91 -21.81 -12.79
CA THR A 613 -25.26 -23.06 -13.46
C THR A 613 -24.69 -24.27 -12.71
N GLY A 614 -25.48 -25.35 -12.56
CA GLY A 614 -25.01 -26.59 -11.93
C GLY A 614 -23.78 -27.18 -12.63
N ILE A 615 -23.95 -27.58 -13.90
CA ILE A 615 -22.86 -28.09 -14.76
C ILE A 615 -22.67 -27.16 -15.96
N TRP A 616 -21.48 -26.60 -16.12
CA TRP A 616 -21.09 -25.87 -17.34
C TRP A 616 -20.12 -26.72 -18.17
N SER A 617 -20.53 -27.13 -19.37
CA SER A 617 -19.71 -27.98 -20.25
C SER A 617 -19.49 -27.42 -21.65
N ASP A 618 -18.23 -27.11 -21.95
CA ASP A 618 -17.75 -26.93 -23.32
C ASP A 618 -17.63 -28.29 -24.05
N GLY A 619 -17.21 -29.32 -23.31
CA GLY A 619 -16.99 -30.69 -23.80
C GLY A 619 -18.22 -31.60 -23.70
N SER A 620 -18.03 -32.90 -23.89
CA SER A 620 -19.11 -33.88 -23.72
C SER A 620 -19.37 -34.18 -22.24
N VAL A 621 -20.65 -34.30 -21.87
CA VAL A 621 -21.03 -34.69 -20.51
C VAL A 621 -22.18 -35.68 -20.52
N ASP A 622 -21.90 -36.91 -20.07
CA ASP A 622 -22.94 -37.90 -19.84
C ASP A 622 -23.41 -37.79 -18.38
N VAL A 623 -24.72 -37.71 -18.14
CA VAL A 623 -25.27 -37.63 -16.78
C VAL A 623 -26.29 -38.74 -16.58
N ARG A 624 -26.09 -39.57 -15.55
CA ARG A 624 -26.96 -40.69 -15.19
C ARG A 624 -27.36 -40.68 -13.73
N ASN A 625 -28.61 -41.04 -13.44
CA ASN A 625 -29.13 -41.36 -12.10
C ASN A 625 -28.81 -40.29 -11.04
N SER A 626 -28.71 -39.04 -11.48
CA SER A 626 -28.23 -37.91 -10.69
C SER A 626 -29.35 -36.91 -10.44
N LYS A 627 -29.17 -36.10 -9.40
CA LYS A 627 -30.07 -35.01 -9.04
C LYS A 627 -29.41 -33.67 -9.33
N ILE A 628 -30.03 -32.85 -10.18
CA ILE A 628 -29.54 -31.53 -10.54
C ILE A 628 -30.67 -30.52 -10.28
N ILE A 629 -30.73 -30.07 -9.04
CA ILE A 629 -31.94 -29.48 -8.45
C ILE A 629 -31.68 -28.14 -7.77
N ASP A 630 -32.68 -27.26 -7.75
CA ASP A 630 -32.69 -26.04 -6.93
C ASP A 630 -31.50 -25.07 -7.23
N ASN A 631 -30.93 -25.10 -8.45
CA ASN A 631 -29.85 -24.17 -8.84
C ASN A 631 -30.44 -22.85 -9.40
N HIS A 632 -29.80 -21.72 -9.12
CA HIS A 632 -30.22 -20.38 -9.57
C HIS A 632 -29.86 -20.08 -11.05
N GLY A 633 -28.95 -20.87 -11.64
CA GLY A 633 -28.71 -20.88 -13.08
C GLY A 633 -29.49 -22.00 -13.77
N ASP A 634 -28.99 -22.43 -14.94
CA ASP A 634 -29.47 -23.68 -15.53
C ASP A 634 -29.01 -24.89 -14.69
N GLY A 635 -29.71 -26.02 -14.78
CA GLY A 635 -29.20 -27.28 -14.26
C GLY A 635 -27.92 -27.70 -15.01
N LEU A 636 -28.02 -27.78 -16.34
CA LEU A 636 -26.91 -28.11 -17.23
C LEU A 636 -26.82 -27.12 -18.41
N TYR A 637 -25.61 -26.72 -18.75
CA TYR A 637 -25.24 -26.10 -20.01
C TYR A 637 -24.33 -27.05 -20.80
N VAL A 638 -24.73 -27.44 -22.02
CA VAL A 638 -23.96 -28.36 -22.87
C VAL A 638 -23.68 -27.78 -24.26
N SER A 639 -22.43 -27.90 -24.73
CA SER A 639 -22.02 -27.47 -26.07
C SER A 639 -21.36 -28.56 -26.94
N SER A 640 -21.55 -29.84 -26.63
CA SER A 640 -21.01 -30.99 -27.38
C SER A 640 -21.92 -32.23 -27.24
N GLN A 641 -21.61 -33.31 -27.98
CA GLN A 641 -22.32 -34.61 -27.84
C GLN A 641 -22.41 -35.01 -26.36
N SER A 642 -23.59 -35.38 -25.88
CA SER A 642 -23.85 -35.59 -24.44
C SER A 642 -25.05 -36.52 -24.27
N LEU A 643 -24.99 -37.49 -23.35
CA LEU A 643 -26.11 -38.38 -23.02
C LEU A 643 -26.65 -38.12 -21.60
N ILE A 644 -27.84 -37.54 -21.50
CA ILE A 644 -28.47 -37.15 -20.24
C ILE A 644 -29.69 -38.06 -20.01
N TYR A 645 -29.62 -38.95 -19.01
CA TYR A 645 -30.68 -39.95 -18.77
C TYR A 645 -30.86 -40.42 -17.32
N GLU A 646 -32.07 -40.87 -16.98
CA GLU A 646 -32.43 -41.34 -15.62
C GLU A 646 -32.25 -40.28 -14.51
N ASN A 647 -32.23 -38.97 -14.82
CA ASN A 647 -31.97 -37.91 -13.85
C ASN A 647 -33.24 -37.22 -13.30
N GLU A 648 -33.13 -36.61 -12.12
CA GLU A 648 -34.07 -35.61 -11.58
C GLU A 648 -33.46 -34.22 -11.80
N ILE A 649 -34.01 -33.44 -12.75
CA ILE A 649 -33.52 -32.11 -13.12
C ILE A 649 -34.65 -31.11 -12.87
N SER A 650 -34.70 -30.54 -11.67
CA SER A 650 -35.94 -29.94 -11.13
C SER A 650 -35.70 -28.67 -10.33
N ARG A 651 -36.66 -27.73 -10.38
CA ARG A 651 -36.67 -26.48 -9.59
C ARG A 651 -35.46 -25.56 -9.81
N ASN A 652 -34.79 -25.65 -10.97
CA ASN A 652 -33.74 -24.70 -11.34
C ASN A 652 -34.39 -23.37 -11.80
N GLU A 653 -33.81 -22.22 -11.45
CA GLU A 653 -34.32 -20.89 -11.84
C GLU A 653 -34.02 -20.55 -13.33
N GLY A 654 -33.06 -21.25 -13.94
CA GLY A 654 -32.82 -21.25 -15.38
C GLY A 654 -33.57 -22.37 -16.12
N PHE A 655 -32.94 -22.93 -17.15
CA PHE A 655 -33.40 -24.12 -17.85
C PHE A 655 -32.98 -25.40 -17.13
N GLY A 656 -33.70 -26.51 -17.32
CA GLY A 656 -33.23 -27.82 -16.85
C GLY A 656 -31.94 -28.22 -17.58
N VAL A 657 -32.00 -28.32 -18.92
CA VAL A 657 -30.85 -28.48 -19.82
C VAL A 657 -30.89 -27.38 -20.90
N ARG A 658 -29.81 -26.64 -21.05
CA ARG A 658 -29.55 -25.75 -22.19
C ARG A 658 -28.59 -26.41 -23.17
N ILE A 659 -29.03 -26.59 -24.41
CA ILE A 659 -28.24 -27.11 -25.53
C ILE A 659 -27.80 -25.92 -26.39
N HIS A 660 -26.51 -25.58 -26.31
CA HIS A 660 -25.92 -24.46 -27.04
C HIS A 660 -25.83 -24.72 -28.56
N TRP A 661 -25.79 -23.66 -29.37
CA TRP A 661 -25.96 -23.75 -30.83
C TRP A 661 -24.86 -24.47 -31.61
N ILE A 662 -23.72 -24.78 -30.98
CA ILE A 662 -22.62 -25.56 -31.60
C ILE A 662 -22.74 -27.07 -31.35
N SER A 663 -23.68 -27.49 -30.50
CA SER A 663 -23.92 -28.89 -30.17
C SER A 663 -24.48 -29.67 -31.35
N ASN A 664 -24.09 -30.93 -31.46
CA ASN A 664 -24.65 -31.89 -32.41
C ASN A 664 -24.71 -33.25 -31.70
N GLY A 665 -25.80 -34.03 -31.87
CA GLY A 665 -25.90 -35.38 -31.27
C GLY A 665 -26.02 -35.41 -29.74
N VAL A 666 -26.79 -34.50 -29.14
CA VAL A 666 -27.16 -34.57 -27.71
C VAL A 666 -28.40 -35.46 -27.58
N THR A 667 -28.37 -36.44 -26.68
CA THR A 667 -29.51 -37.31 -26.39
C THR A 667 -30.01 -37.05 -24.96
N VAL A 668 -31.29 -36.72 -24.83
CA VAL A 668 -31.96 -36.48 -23.54
C VAL A 668 -33.13 -37.46 -23.42
N ARG A 669 -33.04 -38.46 -22.55
CA ARG A 669 -34.10 -39.47 -22.40
C ARG A 669 -34.28 -39.97 -20.98
N ASP A 670 -35.46 -40.44 -20.63
CA ASP A 670 -35.73 -41.05 -19.32
C ASP A 670 -35.48 -40.13 -18.11
N ASN A 671 -35.57 -38.80 -18.27
CA ASN A 671 -35.39 -37.84 -17.18
C ASN A 671 -36.73 -37.33 -16.65
N LEU A 672 -36.73 -36.89 -15.38
CA LEU A 672 -37.76 -36.06 -14.79
C LEU A 672 -37.32 -34.59 -14.83
N PHE A 673 -38.02 -33.78 -15.63
CA PHE A 673 -37.95 -32.32 -15.59
C PHE A 673 -39.18 -31.81 -14.84
N ASP A 674 -39.01 -31.34 -13.60
CA ASP A 674 -40.10 -30.83 -12.76
C ASP A 674 -39.86 -29.41 -12.27
N SER A 675 -40.80 -28.51 -12.59
CA SER A 675 -40.90 -27.17 -11.99
C SER A 675 -39.65 -26.30 -12.16
N ASN A 676 -38.87 -26.48 -13.24
CA ASN A 676 -37.86 -25.49 -13.63
C ASN A 676 -38.56 -24.19 -14.06
N VAL A 677 -38.00 -23.04 -13.69
CA VAL A 677 -38.62 -21.73 -13.96
C VAL A 677 -38.61 -21.42 -15.45
N GLY A 678 -37.52 -21.78 -16.16
CA GLY A 678 -37.49 -21.85 -17.61
C GLY A 678 -37.90 -23.23 -18.14
N TYR A 679 -37.68 -23.46 -19.43
CA TYR A 679 -37.94 -24.73 -20.10
C TYR A 679 -37.17 -25.90 -19.46
N GLY A 680 -37.76 -27.11 -19.50
CA GLY A 680 -37.07 -28.33 -19.07
C GLY A 680 -35.87 -28.64 -19.97
N VAL A 681 -36.04 -28.49 -21.29
CA VAL A 681 -34.97 -28.52 -22.29
C VAL A 681 -35.12 -27.32 -23.22
N ALA A 682 -34.03 -26.60 -23.46
CA ALA A 682 -33.97 -25.46 -24.38
C ALA A 682 -32.81 -25.61 -25.38
N ILE A 683 -33.13 -25.56 -26.69
CA ILE A 683 -32.16 -25.61 -27.78
C ILE A 683 -32.00 -24.21 -28.38
N GLU A 684 -30.80 -23.64 -28.24
CA GLU A 684 -30.46 -22.30 -28.73
C GLU A 684 -30.01 -22.31 -30.19
N SER A 685 -30.21 -21.20 -30.90
CA SER A 685 -29.66 -20.96 -32.24
C SER A 685 -29.38 -19.48 -32.46
N VAL A 686 -28.37 -19.16 -33.28
CA VAL A 686 -27.98 -17.77 -33.61
C VAL A 686 -28.25 -17.38 -35.06
N THR A 687 -28.39 -18.34 -35.98
CA THR A 687 -28.71 -18.05 -37.40
C THR A 687 -29.44 -19.22 -38.05
N PHE A 688 -30.22 -18.93 -39.09
CA PHE A 688 -30.80 -19.91 -40.04
C PHE A 688 -29.75 -20.72 -40.84
N SER A 689 -28.47 -20.65 -40.48
CA SER A 689 -27.32 -21.25 -41.18
C SER A 689 -26.28 -21.90 -40.25
N SER A 690 -26.59 -22.06 -38.96
CA SER A 690 -25.75 -22.84 -38.04
C SER A 690 -25.78 -24.34 -38.40
N PRO A 691 -24.73 -25.12 -38.03
CA PRO A 691 -24.68 -26.55 -38.32
C PRO A 691 -25.85 -27.32 -37.71
N SER A 692 -26.18 -28.46 -38.32
CA SER A 692 -27.27 -29.35 -37.92
C SER A 692 -27.20 -29.73 -36.43
N GLN A 693 -28.25 -29.40 -35.70
CA GLN A 693 -28.44 -29.83 -34.32
C GLN A 693 -29.27 -31.11 -34.37
N ASN A 694 -28.59 -32.26 -34.40
CA ASN A 694 -29.28 -33.54 -34.42
C ASN A 694 -29.49 -33.99 -32.95
N ALA A 695 -30.17 -33.19 -32.14
CA ALA A 695 -30.53 -33.58 -30.78
C ALA A 695 -31.72 -34.55 -30.80
N ILE A 696 -31.75 -35.50 -29.88
CA ILE A 696 -32.80 -36.51 -29.77
C ILE A 696 -33.36 -36.47 -28.33
N ILE A 697 -34.62 -36.09 -28.18
CA ILE A 697 -35.28 -35.89 -26.89
C ILE A 697 -36.55 -36.74 -26.83
N HIS A 698 -36.54 -37.84 -26.10
CA HIS A 698 -37.69 -38.77 -26.02
C HIS A 698 -37.80 -39.39 -24.62
N HIS A 699 -38.97 -39.93 -24.28
CA HIS A 699 -39.21 -40.66 -23.03
C HIS A 699 -38.88 -39.85 -21.74
N ASN A 700 -38.94 -38.52 -21.78
CA ASN A 700 -38.82 -37.69 -20.57
C ASN A 700 -40.19 -37.34 -20.00
N ASN A 701 -40.25 -37.05 -18.70
CA ASN A 701 -41.39 -36.40 -18.05
C ASN A 701 -41.14 -34.89 -17.95
N PHE A 702 -41.91 -34.09 -18.68
CA PHE A 702 -41.98 -32.63 -18.52
C PHE A 702 -43.19 -32.25 -17.67
N ILE A 703 -42.95 -31.72 -16.47
CA ILE A 703 -43.98 -31.34 -15.50
C ILE A 703 -43.72 -29.91 -15.01
N ASN A 704 -44.67 -28.99 -15.18
CA ASN A 704 -44.64 -27.61 -14.67
C ASN A 704 -43.39 -26.77 -15.03
N ASN A 705 -42.63 -27.14 -16.07
CA ASN A 705 -41.50 -26.32 -16.53
C ASN A 705 -42.01 -25.13 -17.33
N ASN A 706 -41.36 -23.97 -17.26
CA ASN A 706 -41.82 -22.75 -17.94
C ASN A 706 -43.32 -22.48 -17.68
N ALA A 707 -43.79 -22.63 -16.44
CA ALA A 707 -45.23 -22.67 -16.10
C ALA A 707 -46.06 -21.42 -16.47
N ALA A 708 -45.42 -20.33 -16.91
CA ALA A 708 -46.07 -19.13 -17.42
C ALA A 708 -46.13 -19.04 -18.97
N GLY A 709 -45.46 -19.96 -19.68
CA GLY A 709 -45.45 -20.06 -21.14
C GLY A 709 -46.54 -20.97 -21.70
N ILE A 710 -46.41 -21.30 -22.99
CA ILE A 710 -47.35 -22.19 -23.70
C ILE A 710 -46.74 -23.55 -24.06
N SER A 711 -45.43 -23.73 -23.83
CA SER A 711 -44.72 -24.99 -23.98
C SER A 711 -43.68 -25.16 -22.87
N GLN A 712 -43.43 -26.41 -22.46
CA GLN A 712 -42.42 -26.77 -21.46
C GLN A 712 -41.01 -26.93 -22.05
N ALA A 713 -40.88 -26.83 -23.38
CA ALA A 713 -39.61 -26.97 -24.11
C ALA A 713 -39.46 -25.93 -25.24
N LEU A 714 -38.21 -25.62 -25.58
CA LEU A 714 -37.84 -24.64 -26.60
C LEU A 714 -36.93 -25.27 -27.66
N ASP A 715 -37.29 -25.11 -28.93
CA ASP A 715 -36.48 -25.52 -30.09
C ASP A 715 -36.33 -24.37 -31.10
N ASN A 716 -35.14 -23.75 -31.12
CA ASN A 716 -34.75 -22.80 -32.16
C ASN A 716 -33.83 -23.43 -33.23
N GLY A 717 -33.58 -24.74 -33.14
CA GLY A 717 -32.54 -25.41 -33.92
C GLY A 717 -33.00 -26.00 -35.25
N SER A 718 -32.23 -26.93 -35.78
CA SER A 718 -32.52 -27.62 -37.05
C SER A 718 -32.13 -29.09 -37.02
N ASN A 719 -33.04 -29.97 -37.45
CA ASN A 719 -32.94 -31.44 -37.42
C ASN A 719 -33.01 -32.10 -36.03
N ASN A 720 -33.52 -31.40 -35.02
CA ASN A 720 -33.81 -31.98 -33.71
C ASN A 720 -35.05 -32.91 -33.78
N GLN A 721 -35.02 -34.01 -33.03
CA GLN A 721 -36.09 -35.01 -32.93
C GLN A 721 -36.62 -35.04 -31.50
N TRP A 722 -37.95 -34.91 -31.34
CA TRP A 722 -38.62 -34.92 -30.04
C TRP A 722 -39.38 -36.23 -29.77
N TYR A 723 -38.95 -37.32 -30.41
CA TYR A 723 -39.48 -38.67 -30.28
C TYR A 723 -38.40 -39.71 -30.64
N ASP A 724 -38.57 -40.95 -30.20
CA ASP A 724 -37.79 -42.08 -30.69
C ASP A 724 -38.39 -42.60 -32.01
N PHE A 725 -37.55 -42.71 -33.04
CA PHE A 725 -37.95 -43.19 -34.36
C PHE A 725 -38.22 -44.70 -34.40
N GLU A 726 -37.64 -45.50 -33.50
CA GLU A 726 -37.86 -46.95 -33.49
C GLU A 726 -39.21 -47.32 -32.88
N THR A 727 -39.57 -46.74 -31.73
CA THR A 727 -40.86 -47.00 -31.08
C THR A 727 -42.00 -46.11 -31.56
N MET A 728 -41.69 -44.94 -32.17
CA MET A 728 -42.65 -43.84 -32.39
C MET A 728 -43.27 -43.36 -31.07
N GLU A 729 -42.44 -43.20 -30.03
CA GLU A 729 -42.84 -42.69 -28.71
C GLU A 729 -42.07 -41.39 -28.37
N GLY A 730 -42.84 -40.35 -28.04
CA GLY A 730 -42.39 -39.01 -27.72
C GLY A 730 -42.01 -38.83 -26.25
N ASN A 731 -42.43 -37.72 -25.65
CA ASN A 731 -42.25 -37.40 -24.24
C ASN A 731 -43.61 -37.32 -23.53
N TYR A 732 -43.62 -37.41 -22.20
CA TYR A 732 -44.79 -37.08 -21.40
C TYR A 732 -44.79 -35.58 -21.08
N TRP A 733 -45.91 -34.91 -21.34
CA TRP A 733 -46.10 -33.48 -21.12
C TRP A 733 -47.30 -33.27 -20.19
N GLY A 734 -47.06 -32.81 -18.96
CA GLY A 734 -48.10 -32.65 -17.93
C GLY A 734 -49.21 -31.64 -18.24
N ASP A 735 -49.01 -30.81 -19.27
CA ASP A 735 -49.91 -29.78 -19.80
C ASP A 735 -50.58 -30.17 -21.12
N TRP A 736 -50.22 -31.31 -21.72
CA TRP A 736 -50.79 -31.75 -23.00
C TRP A 736 -52.25 -32.21 -22.87
N SER A 737 -53.07 -31.86 -23.86
CA SER A 737 -54.52 -32.09 -23.87
C SER A 737 -54.96 -33.56 -23.97
N GLY A 738 -54.02 -34.50 -24.17
CA GLY A 738 -54.31 -35.91 -24.44
C GLY A 738 -54.70 -36.22 -25.89
N SER A 739 -54.55 -35.28 -26.83
CA SER A 739 -54.79 -35.49 -28.25
C SER A 739 -53.94 -34.59 -29.15
N GLY A 740 -53.61 -35.08 -30.35
CA GLY A 740 -52.78 -34.35 -31.33
C GLY A 740 -51.28 -34.44 -31.05
N THR A 741 -50.50 -33.58 -31.69
CA THR A 741 -49.08 -33.38 -31.40
C THR A 741 -48.91 -32.44 -30.19
N TYR A 742 -47.70 -32.34 -29.63
CA TYR A 742 -47.35 -31.29 -28.67
C TYR A 742 -46.43 -30.27 -29.33
N LEU A 743 -46.86 -29.01 -29.34
CA LEU A 743 -46.14 -27.92 -30.00
C LEU A 743 -45.03 -27.38 -29.08
N LEU A 744 -43.86 -27.15 -29.67
CA LEU A 744 -42.69 -26.64 -28.98
C LEU A 744 -42.57 -25.12 -29.22
N ASP A 745 -42.14 -24.37 -28.21
CA ASP A 745 -41.80 -22.96 -28.42
C ASP A 745 -40.54 -22.85 -29.31
N GLY A 746 -40.38 -21.74 -30.03
CA GLY A 746 -39.14 -21.40 -30.74
C GLY A 746 -39.23 -21.36 -32.27
N THR A 747 -38.14 -20.91 -32.90
CA THR A 747 -38.12 -20.59 -34.34
C THR A 747 -38.09 -21.79 -35.27
N ALA A 748 -37.85 -23.01 -34.74
CA ALA A 748 -37.89 -24.23 -35.55
C ALA A 748 -39.31 -24.58 -35.99
N ASN A 749 -40.33 -24.16 -35.24
CA ASN A 749 -41.72 -24.65 -35.36
C ASN A 749 -41.79 -26.19 -35.29
N ASN A 750 -40.99 -26.78 -34.40
CA ASN A 750 -40.91 -28.22 -34.22
C ASN A 750 -42.05 -28.72 -33.30
N GLU A 751 -42.31 -30.02 -33.31
CA GLU A 751 -43.34 -30.64 -32.47
C GLU A 751 -42.87 -32.02 -31.97
N ASP A 752 -43.45 -32.49 -30.88
CA ASP A 752 -43.47 -33.90 -30.53
C ASP A 752 -44.70 -34.54 -31.20
N PRO A 753 -44.52 -35.37 -32.25
CA PRO A 753 -45.62 -35.98 -32.98
C PRO A 753 -46.24 -37.19 -32.25
N TYR A 754 -45.61 -37.71 -31.19
CA TYR A 754 -46.06 -38.90 -30.47
C TYR A 754 -46.09 -38.73 -28.94
N PRO A 755 -46.77 -37.70 -28.37
CA PRO A 755 -46.81 -37.49 -26.92
C PRO A 755 -47.31 -38.72 -26.15
N ILE A 756 -46.59 -39.08 -25.08
CA ILE A 756 -46.95 -40.21 -24.23
C ILE A 756 -48.07 -39.76 -23.28
N GLY A 757 -49.21 -40.44 -23.30
CA GLY A 757 -50.41 -40.04 -22.55
C GLY A 757 -50.44 -40.35 -21.05
N THR A 758 -49.40 -40.99 -20.52
CA THR A 758 -49.26 -41.32 -19.09
C THR A 758 -47.85 -41.02 -18.61
N GLN A 759 -47.73 -40.44 -17.41
CA GLN A 759 -46.43 -40.15 -16.80
C GLN A 759 -45.57 -41.41 -16.70
N ILE A 760 -44.33 -41.31 -17.17
CA ILE A 760 -43.38 -42.41 -17.23
C ILE A 760 -42.87 -42.68 -15.80
N THR A 761 -43.03 -43.92 -15.32
CA THR A 761 -42.57 -44.29 -13.98
C THR A 761 -41.13 -44.81 -14.03
N PHE A 762 -40.15 -43.93 -13.78
CA PHE A 762 -38.77 -44.36 -13.62
C PHE A 762 -38.60 -45.21 -12.35
N PRO A 763 -37.88 -46.35 -12.41
CA PRO A 763 -37.62 -47.16 -11.23
C PRO A 763 -36.71 -46.38 -10.27
N ARG A 764 -37.28 -45.86 -9.17
CA ARG A 764 -36.51 -45.16 -8.14
C ARG A 764 -35.40 -46.07 -7.60
N PRO A 765 -34.14 -45.61 -7.52
CA PRO A 765 -33.11 -46.29 -6.78
C PRO A 765 -33.57 -46.50 -5.34
N VAL A 766 -33.51 -47.76 -4.87
CA VAL A 766 -33.72 -48.07 -3.46
C VAL A 766 -32.52 -47.50 -2.69
N PRO A 767 -32.71 -46.69 -1.63
CA PRO A 767 -31.58 -46.24 -0.82
C PRO A 767 -30.83 -47.45 -0.27
N GLN A 768 -29.55 -47.62 -0.61
CA GLN A 768 -28.73 -48.62 0.04
C GLN A 768 -28.59 -48.25 1.52
N SER A 769 -29.25 -49.04 2.37
CA SER A 769 -29.09 -49.01 3.81
C SER A 769 -27.61 -49.20 4.16
N THR A 770 -26.95 -48.13 4.60
CA THR A 770 -25.60 -48.18 5.18
C THR A 770 -25.69 -48.86 6.55
N THR A 771 -25.66 -50.19 6.56
CA THR A 771 -25.49 -50.98 7.78
C THR A 771 -24.10 -50.76 8.34
N THR A 772 -23.94 -49.74 9.17
CA THR A 772 -22.76 -49.56 10.02
C THR A 772 -22.79 -50.59 11.15
N THR A 773 -22.08 -51.70 10.96
CA THR A 773 -21.85 -52.70 12.01
C THR A 773 -20.96 -52.09 13.10
N PRO A 774 -21.42 -51.95 14.36
CA PRO A 774 -20.57 -51.40 15.43
C PRO A 774 -19.67 -52.49 16.00
N THR A 775 -18.35 -52.37 15.81
CA THR A 775 -17.36 -53.25 16.44
C THR A 775 -16.61 -52.56 17.58
N GLY A 776 -16.86 -53.01 18.82
CA GLY A 776 -15.81 -53.11 19.85
C GLY A 776 -15.41 -51.85 20.63
N SER A 777 -16.16 -51.57 21.71
CA SER A 777 -15.65 -51.28 23.08
C SER A 777 -14.27 -50.62 23.29
N ASP A 778 -14.27 -49.44 23.95
CA ASP A 778 -13.77 -49.30 25.34
C ASP A 778 -14.44 -48.08 26.03
N PRO A 779 -14.62 -48.04 27.37
CA PRO A 779 -15.42 -47.00 28.04
C PRO A 779 -14.59 -45.93 28.77
N THR A 780 -15.13 -44.70 28.90
CA THR A 780 -15.26 -43.93 30.18
C THR A 780 -15.68 -42.47 29.93
N ASN A 781 -16.53 -41.93 30.82
CA ASN A 781 -16.78 -40.49 31.10
C ASN A 781 -17.31 -39.57 29.95
N THR A 782 -18.21 -38.60 30.16
CA THR A 782 -19.21 -38.31 31.22
C THR A 782 -20.21 -37.28 30.64
N GLU A 783 -21.42 -37.22 31.22
CA GLU A 783 -22.55 -36.29 30.97
C GLU A 783 -22.26 -34.77 30.82
N PRO A 784 -23.25 -33.90 30.44
CA PRO A 784 -24.67 -34.19 30.11
C PRO A 784 -25.19 -33.59 28.78
N SER A 785 -26.42 -33.96 28.44
CA SER A 785 -27.27 -33.35 27.41
C SER A 785 -27.95 -32.06 27.89
N ASP A 786 -28.11 -31.08 27.00
CA ASP A 786 -29.15 -30.05 27.13
C ASP A 786 -29.94 -29.90 25.83
N THR A 787 -31.27 -29.95 25.93
CA THR A 787 -32.22 -29.90 24.83
C THR A 787 -32.76 -28.48 24.62
N PHE A 788 -32.69 -27.94 23.41
CA PHE A 788 -33.45 -26.73 23.06
C PHE A 788 -34.20 -26.87 21.73
N THR A 789 -35.51 -27.06 21.84
CA THR A 789 -36.49 -26.81 20.77
C THR A 789 -36.83 -25.32 20.70
N PRO A 790 -36.81 -24.67 19.53
CA PRO A 790 -37.35 -23.32 19.38
C PRO A 790 -38.85 -23.36 19.08
N THR A 791 -39.67 -22.86 20.01
CA THR A 791 -41.08 -22.49 19.75
C THR A 791 -41.18 -21.10 19.13
N SER A 792 -42.22 -20.90 18.31
CA SER A 792 -42.56 -19.64 17.63
C SER A 792 -43.17 -18.58 18.56
N LEU A 793 -43.02 -17.28 18.21
CA LEU A 793 -44.15 -16.42 17.76
C LEU A 793 -43.81 -14.93 17.53
N SER A 794 -44.58 -14.36 16.59
CA SER A 794 -45.07 -12.97 16.45
C SER A 794 -44.13 -11.79 16.14
N GLU A 795 -44.54 -11.07 15.09
CA GLU A 795 -44.18 -9.70 14.71
C GLU A 795 -44.71 -8.67 15.74
N ASP A 796 -44.10 -7.47 15.84
CA ASP A 796 -44.73 -6.26 15.26
C ASP A 796 -43.88 -4.95 15.29
N THR A 797 -44.12 -4.10 14.29
CA THR A 797 -43.89 -2.62 14.22
C THR A 797 -42.47 -1.97 14.19
N GLU A 798 -42.12 -1.60 12.95
CA GLU A 798 -41.33 -0.46 12.43
C GLU A 798 -40.80 0.69 13.33
N ALA A 799 -39.59 1.17 13.01
CA ALA A 799 -39.40 2.53 12.44
C ALA A 799 -37.98 2.80 11.87
N GLY A 800 -37.87 2.91 10.54
CA GLY A 800 -37.04 3.92 9.86
C GLY A 800 -35.50 3.80 9.84
N PHE A 801 -34.94 2.99 8.94
CA PHE A 801 -33.67 3.31 8.28
C PHE A 801 -33.74 3.02 6.77
N LEU A 802 -33.11 3.87 5.97
CA LEU A 802 -33.17 3.88 4.50
C LEU A 802 -32.46 2.65 3.88
N PRO A 803 -32.99 2.05 2.79
CA PRO A 803 -32.31 0.96 2.11
C PRO A 803 -31.08 1.45 1.35
N SER A 804 -29.90 0.94 1.73
CA SER A 804 -28.70 0.99 0.90
C SER A 804 -28.91 0.17 -0.38
N PRO A 805 -28.45 0.63 -1.56
CA PRO A 805 -28.73 -0.07 -2.81
C PRO A 805 -28.05 -1.44 -2.85
N SER A 806 -28.84 -2.45 -3.21
CA SER A 806 -28.38 -3.78 -3.57
C SER A 806 -27.38 -3.69 -4.73
N ILE A 807 -26.09 -3.94 -4.46
CA ILE A 807 -25.10 -4.17 -5.50
C ILE A 807 -25.41 -5.54 -6.10
N SER A 808 -26.02 -5.54 -7.28
CA SER A 808 -26.33 -6.77 -8.00
C SER A 808 -25.05 -7.43 -8.51
N ILE A 809 -25.01 -8.76 -8.41
CA ILE A 809 -23.86 -9.60 -8.86
C ILE A 809 -23.64 -9.49 -10.39
N LEU A 810 -24.62 -8.98 -11.14
CA LEU A 810 -24.47 -8.49 -12.52
C LEU A 810 -23.31 -7.48 -12.70
N GLY A 811 -22.88 -6.79 -11.65
CA GLY A 811 -21.74 -5.87 -11.67
C GLY A 811 -20.38 -6.54 -11.93
N MET A 812 -20.22 -7.84 -11.65
CA MET A 812 -18.94 -8.54 -11.83
C MET A 812 -18.66 -8.92 -13.29
N ILE A 813 -19.70 -9.16 -14.10
CA ILE A 813 -19.54 -9.52 -15.53
C ILE A 813 -19.21 -8.28 -16.40
N LEU A 814 -19.62 -7.08 -15.98
CA LEU A 814 -19.40 -5.85 -16.77
C LEU A 814 -17.97 -5.28 -16.62
N MET A 815 -17.22 -5.67 -15.58
CA MET A 815 -15.90 -5.10 -15.31
C MET A 815 -14.81 -5.56 -16.31
N TYR A 816 -15.02 -6.68 -17.01
CA TYR A 816 -14.06 -7.24 -17.96
C TYR A 816 -14.07 -6.58 -19.36
N PHE A 817 -15.12 -5.81 -19.72
CA PHE A 817 -15.25 -5.21 -21.05
C PHE A 817 -14.88 -3.70 -21.14
N VAL A 818 -14.74 -3.00 -20.02
CA VAL A 818 -14.56 -1.53 -20.02
C VAL A 818 -13.08 -1.09 -20.12
N THR A 819 -12.13 -1.97 -19.79
CA THR A 819 -10.69 -1.67 -19.80
C THR A 819 -10.06 -1.68 -21.20
N ASP A 820 -10.49 -2.55 -22.13
CA ASP A 820 -9.95 -2.60 -23.50
C ASP A 820 -10.45 -1.42 -24.38
N ILE A 821 -11.71 -1.00 -24.23
CA ILE A 821 -12.30 0.09 -25.04
C ILE A 821 -11.61 1.44 -24.77
N ARG A 822 -11.13 1.70 -23.54
CA ARG A 822 -10.40 2.94 -23.22
C ARG A 822 -8.96 2.98 -23.76
N ARG A 823 -8.32 1.84 -24.04
CA ARG A 823 -7.01 1.80 -24.73
C ARG A 823 -7.13 1.89 -26.25
N ARG A 824 -8.17 1.32 -26.86
CA ARG A 824 -8.35 1.36 -28.33
C ARG A 824 -8.76 2.73 -28.90
N LYS A 825 -9.41 3.62 -28.13
CA LYS A 825 -9.77 4.98 -28.60
C LYS A 825 -8.61 5.97 -28.74
N LYS A 826 -7.39 5.66 -28.29
CA LYS A 826 -6.22 6.57 -28.37
C LYS A 826 -5.25 6.28 -29.52
N ARG A 827 -5.62 5.41 -30.47
CA ARG A 827 -4.77 4.99 -31.61
C ARG A 827 -5.29 5.33 -33.02
N ASN A 828 -6.43 6.02 -33.12
CA ASN A 828 -7.03 6.46 -34.40
C ASN A 828 -7.10 8.00 -34.50
N SER A 829 -5.97 8.67 -34.29
CA SER A 829 -5.79 10.09 -34.64
C SER A 829 -4.38 10.32 -35.15
N ASN A 830 -4.16 10.00 -36.42
CA ASN A 830 -3.20 10.61 -37.36
C ASN A 830 -3.27 9.84 -38.70
N ILE A 831 -4.22 10.25 -39.55
CA ILE A 831 -4.18 9.96 -41.00
C ILE A 831 -4.24 11.31 -41.70
N SER A 832 -3.05 11.82 -42.05
CA SER A 832 -2.77 12.77 -43.13
C SER A 832 -1.25 12.90 -43.26
#